data_AF-A0A061B7P3-F1
#
_entry.id   AF-A0A061B7P3-F1
#
_cell.length_a   1.000
_cell.length_b   1.000
_cell.length_c   1.000
_cell.angle_alpha   90.00
_cell.angle_beta   90.00
_cell.angle_gamma   90.00
#
_symmetry.space_group_name_H-M   'P 1'
#
loop_
_entity.id
_entity.type
_entity.pdbx_description
1 polymer ?
#
loop_
_entity_poly.entity_id
_entity_poly.type
_entity_poly.pdbx_seq_one_letter_code
_entity_poly.pdbx_strand_id
1 'polypeptide(L)'
;MPSFADSFWTPDYQTGLEVLFSKLHQGCTENEEFISLFTDRMQSELDYGHRLALLPTNHPPSKSGFDKDEGASLKNSFKGISHEMSVEGETHLNIGHNIKTMVVDPFSKWSEEHRQRVEYSEEVLTSSFEVYKNKLKYVEKVQKKYFNKCRTLESMKQGLSEEELLKEMSIEDDDKDPDQETLVTLGGFNFTKSKLQELLQRMLTEIPQRQIKLAILGTYDHCCTGSQIGSWLQKKLKVVDLDQCETFGQDLIMNGYLRKLSTMGAATGGSFVNSGSFDYQWKELAYHAANIPLRKDMDGSLVEGDYNSNDGKVSGYLDDLKSSWEKPTLKKVDKQLKALDSMYQNEVKRLDKIRCDLEELIVDHLSFMEKCELDRMRALKKVILDFAASISNNITSIKATIDKILVYEETISPDKDLLFLLQNYRTGPFSPNVVLYDNYYDSFRDQIFGVGLESRCKRDNKTVPVIVSSILSYMDSIYPDLASDEVRTKSWLISVRLQSTHALRSQIEQVGINGLIPEFWSKFPPEVITSVLKLYLLELPDSLVPSSVYELIKTIYNNYGTKEQTEDRIKGITNILKDLDRPNIATLNAICTHFQRLITILDENRDNGSSLAQSFQDGIAQEFSHCVLRPKIHTNLTLSDKHTFRFLHDLLGHKTEIFKNVKRAGSVNNANGSHKFGHSSVKRQDSTLQTRLKQAVEKGEKKAHLGDVEEGDGEDEHEQEKSLPEVKE
;
A
#
# COMPACT_ATOMS: atom_id res chain seq x y z
N MET A 1 -29.19 34.70 -16.70
CA MET A 1 -28.50 34.60 -15.40
C MET A 1 -27.56 35.78 -15.30
N PRO A 2 -27.31 36.32 -14.10
CA PRO A 2 -26.30 37.37 -13.92
C PRO A 2 -24.93 36.89 -14.40
N SER A 3 -24.19 37.76 -15.09
CA SER A 3 -22.84 37.52 -15.62
C SER A 3 -21.78 38.09 -14.66
N PHE A 4 -20.51 37.74 -14.82
CA PHE A 4 -19.44 38.40 -14.05
C PHE A 4 -19.39 39.89 -14.40
N ALA A 5 -19.53 40.22 -15.68
CA ALA A 5 -19.50 41.59 -16.17
C ALA A 5 -20.61 42.48 -15.59
N ASP A 6 -21.71 41.93 -15.07
CA ASP A 6 -22.80 42.70 -14.46
C ASP A 6 -22.81 42.67 -12.93
N SER A 7 -21.98 41.83 -12.30
CA SER A 7 -22.15 41.47 -10.88
C SER A 7 -21.06 41.99 -9.94
N PHE A 8 -19.88 42.36 -10.46
CA PHE A 8 -18.71 42.71 -9.65
C PHE A 8 -18.34 44.21 -9.72
N TRP A 9 -19.34 45.09 -9.70
CA TRP A 9 -19.14 46.54 -9.70
C TRP A 9 -19.24 47.13 -8.31
N THR A 10 -18.29 48.00 -7.97
CA THR A 10 -18.33 48.86 -6.77
C THR A 10 -17.95 50.29 -7.14
N PRO A 11 -18.41 51.33 -6.39
CA PRO A 11 -18.13 52.73 -6.73
C PRO A 11 -16.64 53.10 -6.79
N ASP A 12 -15.81 52.36 -6.07
CA ASP A 12 -14.35 52.48 -6.05
C ASP A 12 -13.65 51.66 -7.14
N TYR A 13 -14.38 50.86 -7.92
CA TYR A 13 -13.92 49.92 -8.95
C TYR A 13 -12.94 48.82 -8.51
N GLN A 14 -12.40 48.89 -7.29
CA GLN A 14 -11.38 47.96 -6.78
C GLN A 14 -12.01 46.81 -5.99
N THR A 15 -12.88 47.11 -5.02
CA THR A 15 -13.43 46.11 -4.09
C THR A 15 -14.13 44.95 -4.81
N GLY A 16 -14.91 45.22 -5.87
CA GLY A 16 -15.57 44.17 -6.66
C GLY A 16 -14.60 43.22 -7.36
N LEU A 17 -13.50 43.75 -7.90
CA LEU A 17 -12.45 42.96 -8.55
C LEU A 17 -11.70 42.10 -7.53
N GLU A 18 -11.32 42.67 -6.38
CA GLU A 18 -10.63 41.94 -5.31
C GLU A 18 -11.44 40.73 -4.83
N VAL A 19 -12.76 40.88 -4.67
CA VAL A 19 -13.65 39.78 -4.28
C VAL A 19 -13.65 38.68 -5.33
N LEU A 20 -13.77 39.03 -6.62
CA LEU A 20 -13.80 38.03 -7.68
C LEU A 20 -12.46 37.32 -7.84
N PHE A 21 -11.35 38.04 -7.93
CA PHE A 21 -10.03 37.43 -8.14
C PHE A 21 -9.60 36.60 -6.93
N SER A 22 -9.97 36.99 -5.71
CA SER A 22 -9.83 36.12 -4.53
C SER A 22 -10.54 34.77 -4.72
N LYS A 23 -11.75 34.77 -5.29
CA LYS A 23 -12.50 33.53 -5.58
C LYS A 23 -11.89 32.73 -6.75
N LEU A 24 -11.35 33.38 -7.78
CA LEU A 24 -10.68 32.70 -8.90
C LEU A 24 -9.36 32.04 -8.43
N HIS A 25 -8.58 32.72 -7.60
CA HIS A 25 -7.39 32.14 -6.95
C HIS A 25 -7.72 30.99 -6.01
N GLN A 26 -8.84 31.09 -5.28
CA GLN A 26 -9.36 29.95 -4.53
C GLN A 26 -9.65 28.77 -5.47
N GLY A 27 -10.29 29.01 -6.62
CA GLY A 27 -10.52 27.97 -7.63
C GLY A 27 -9.24 27.32 -8.18
N CYS A 28 -8.16 28.10 -8.30
CA CYS A 28 -6.83 27.57 -8.64
C CYS A 28 -6.26 26.69 -7.52
N THR A 29 -6.52 27.04 -6.26
CA THR A 29 -6.11 26.25 -5.08
C THR A 29 -6.88 24.94 -5.01
N GLU A 30 -8.20 24.97 -5.25
CA GLU A 30 -9.04 23.76 -5.32
C GLU A 30 -8.52 22.75 -6.36
N ASN A 31 -8.01 23.22 -7.51
CA ASN A 31 -7.41 22.32 -8.50
C ASN A 31 -6.17 21.60 -7.95
N GLU A 32 -5.30 22.29 -7.20
CA GLU A 32 -4.12 21.68 -6.57
C GLU A 32 -4.51 20.66 -5.50
N GLU A 33 -5.57 20.93 -4.74
CA GLU A 33 -6.12 19.97 -3.76
C GLU A 33 -6.58 18.67 -4.46
N PHE A 34 -7.23 18.78 -5.62
CA PHE A 34 -7.58 17.61 -6.44
C PHE A 34 -6.34 16.87 -6.98
N ILE A 35 -5.34 17.61 -7.47
CA ILE A 35 -4.09 17.01 -7.96
C ILE A 35 -3.39 16.24 -6.84
N SER A 36 -3.25 16.84 -5.66
CA SER A 36 -2.67 16.19 -4.48
C SER A 36 -3.44 14.93 -4.11
N LEU A 37 -4.78 15.00 -4.04
CA LEU A 37 -5.63 13.86 -3.71
C LEU A 37 -5.44 12.68 -4.69
N PHE A 38 -5.42 12.96 -5.99
CA PHE A 38 -5.22 11.90 -6.99
C PHE A 38 -3.79 11.37 -7.01
N THR A 39 -2.80 12.22 -6.71
CA THR A 39 -1.39 11.81 -6.56
C THR A 39 -1.21 10.85 -5.39
N ASP A 40 -1.81 11.14 -4.25
CA ASP A 40 -1.74 10.26 -3.06
C ASP A 40 -2.42 8.92 -3.34
N ARG A 41 -3.58 8.94 -4.03
CA ARG A 41 -4.24 7.71 -4.45
C ARG A 41 -3.40 6.90 -5.43
N MET A 42 -2.81 7.55 -6.44
CA MET A 42 -1.91 6.91 -7.39
C MET A 42 -0.75 6.21 -6.69
N GLN A 43 -0.06 6.91 -5.77
CA GLN A 43 1.08 6.34 -5.04
C GLN A 43 0.64 5.13 -4.18
N SER A 44 -0.52 5.22 -3.55
CA SER A 44 -1.08 4.12 -2.75
C SER A 44 -1.32 2.86 -3.59
N GLU A 45 -1.84 3.00 -4.81
CA GLU A 45 -2.04 1.88 -5.75
C GLU A 45 -0.70 1.27 -6.18
N LEU A 46 0.30 2.09 -6.47
CA LEU A 46 1.65 1.63 -6.84
C LEU A 46 2.31 0.86 -5.69
N ASP A 47 2.28 1.40 -4.48
CA ASP A 47 2.85 0.76 -3.28
C ASP A 47 2.15 -0.55 -2.93
N TYR A 48 0.83 -0.62 -3.11
CA TYR A 48 0.07 -1.85 -2.92
C TYR A 48 0.45 -2.89 -3.98
N GLY A 49 0.45 -2.50 -5.25
CA GLY A 49 0.82 -3.39 -6.37
C GLY A 49 2.23 -3.97 -6.24
N HIS A 50 3.22 -3.14 -5.87
CA HIS A 50 4.59 -3.60 -5.65
C HIS A 50 4.71 -4.60 -4.51
N ARG A 51 3.99 -4.39 -3.39
CA ARG A 51 4.02 -5.33 -2.26
C ARG A 51 3.41 -6.68 -2.63
N LEU A 52 2.30 -6.68 -3.38
CA LEU A 52 1.67 -7.90 -3.85
C LEU A 52 2.56 -8.68 -4.83
N ALA A 53 3.21 -7.99 -5.78
CA ALA A 53 4.10 -8.61 -6.77
C ALA A 53 5.31 -9.34 -6.13
N LEU A 54 5.71 -8.94 -4.91
CA LEU A 54 6.82 -9.57 -4.19
C LEU A 54 6.40 -10.82 -3.39
N LEU A 55 5.11 -11.10 -3.22
CA LEU A 55 4.64 -12.21 -2.38
C LEU A 55 5.18 -13.59 -2.80
N PRO A 56 5.19 -13.98 -4.08
CA PRO A 56 5.78 -15.26 -4.50
C PRO A 56 7.25 -15.41 -4.13
N THR A 57 8.00 -14.30 -4.24
CA THR A 57 9.44 -14.26 -3.96
C THR A 57 9.73 -14.25 -2.46
N ASN A 58 8.89 -13.58 -1.67
CA ASN A 58 9.02 -13.49 -0.21
C ASN A 58 8.53 -14.75 0.51
N HIS A 59 7.61 -15.50 -0.10
CA HIS A 59 7.01 -16.71 0.46
C HIS A 59 7.20 -17.94 -0.43
N PRO A 60 8.43 -18.28 -0.85
CA PRO A 60 8.65 -19.49 -1.61
C PRO A 60 8.37 -20.71 -0.71
N PRO A 61 7.87 -21.81 -1.28
CA PRO A 61 7.80 -23.10 -0.59
C PRO A 61 9.12 -23.44 0.09
N SER A 62 9.05 -23.82 1.36
CA SER A 62 10.25 -24.17 2.13
C SER A 62 10.60 -25.64 1.96
N LYS A 63 11.90 -25.95 1.96
CA LYS A 63 12.41 -27.34 1.94
C LYS A 63 11.96 -28.18 3.14
N SER A 64 11.60 -27.51 4.24
CA SER A 64 11.04 -28.15 5.45
C SER A 64 9.51 -28.23 5.45
N GLY A 65 8.84 -27.64 4.46
CA GLY A 65 7.38 -27.61 4.30
C GLY A 65 6.98 -28.13 2.93
N PHE A 66 6.26 -27.33 2.15
CA PHE A 66 5.69 -27.72 0.86
C PHE A 66 6.68 -28.31 -0.15
N ASP A 67 7.97 -27.98 -0.12
CA ASP A 67 8.95 -28.58 -1.04
C ASP A 67 9.45 -29.97 -0.63
N LYS A 68 9.00 -30.48 0.53
CA LYS A 68 9.28 -31.86 0.96
C LYS A 68 8.31 -32.88 0.35
N ASP A 69 7.10 -32.43 0.01
CA ASP A 69 6.03 -33.30 -0.51
C ASP A 69 5.84 -33.09 -2.02
N GLU A 70 6.55 -33.91 -2.81
CA GLU A 70 6.42 -33.95 -4.27
C GLU A 70 5.08 -34.61 -4.66
N GLY A 71 4.10 -33.82 -5.11
CA GLY A 71 2.83 -34.31 -5.67
C GLY A 71 1.57 -34.07 -4.82
N ALA A 72 1.68 -33.43 -3.66
CA ALA A 72 0.51 -33.05 -2.85
C ALA A 72 -0.29 -31.91 -3.52
N SER A 73 -1.62 -32.02 -3.55
CA SER A 73 -2.49 -31.01 -4.17
C SER A 73 -2.35 -29.64 -3.50
N LEU A 74 -2.18 -29.65 -2.17
CA LEU A 74 -1.98 -28.47 -1.34
C LEU A 74 -0.75 -27.62 -1.73
N LYS A 75 0.35 -28.24 -2.18
CA LYS A 75 1.55 -27.52 -2.66
C LYS A 75 1.24 -26.67 -3.90
N ASN A 76 0.49 -27.26 -4.84
CA ASN A 76 0.12 -26.59 -6.08
C ASN A 76 -0.86 -25.45 -5.81
N SER A 77 -1.85 -25.64 -4.94
CA SER A 77 -2.76 -24.57 -4.53
C SER A 77 -2.02 -23.43 -3.84
N PHE A 78 -1.08 -23.70 -2.94
CA PHE A 78 -0.28 -22.66 -2.28
C PHE A 78 0.50 -21.80 -3.29
N LYS A 79 1.19 -22.43 -4.25
CA LYS A 79 1.91 -21.74 -5.32
C LYS A 79 0.95 -20.93 -6.21
N GLY A 80 -0.18 -21.53 -6.59
CA GLY A 80 -1.19 -20.90 -7.43
C GLY A 80 -1.80 -19.65 -6.81
N ILE A 81 -2.20 -19.73 -5.53
CA ILE A 81 -2.74 -18.60 -4.78
C ILE A 81 -1.71 -17.47 -4.69
N SER A 82 -0.46 -17.77 -4.34
CA SER A 82 0.59 -16.75 -4.27
C SER A 82 0.85 -16.10 -5.63
N HIS A 83 0.77 -16.86 -6.72
CA HIS A 83 0.93 -16.34 -8.08
C HIS A 83 -0.20 -15.38 -8.46
N GLU A 84 -1.47 -15.76 -8.21
CA GLU A 84 -2.60 -14.88 -8.53
C GLU A 84 -2.61 -13.58 -7.70
N MET A 85 -2.09 -13.60 -6.47
CA MET A 85 -1.83 -12.36 -5.70
C MET A 85 -0.82 -11.45 -6.40
N SER A 86 0.22 -12.01 -7.05
CA SER A 86 1.17 -11.22 -7.84
C SER A 86 0.53 -10.62 -9.08
N VAL A 87 -0.35 -11.36 -9.76
CA VAL A 87 -1.11 -10.88 -10.93
C VAL A 87 -2.08 -9.75 -10.54
N GLU A 88 -2.71 -9.85 -9.37
CA GLU A 88 -3.48 -8.75 -8.78
C GLU A 88 -2.58 -7.51 -8.57
N GLY A 89 -1.37 -7.73 -8.04
CA GLY A 89 -0.35 -6.68 -7.89
C GLY A 89 -0.05 -5.92 -9.18
N GLU A 90 0.17 -6.63 -10.29
CA GLU A 90 0.37 -6.04 -11.62
C GLU A 90 -0.83 -5.20 -12.08
N THR A 91 -2.05 -5.64 -11.75
CA THR A 91 -3.28 -4.91 -12.07
C THR A 91 -3.35 -3.58 -11.31
N HIS A 92 -2.98 -3.56 -10.01
CA HIS A 92 -2.89 -2.33 -9.23
C HIS A 92 -1.79 -1.38 -9.72
N LEU A 93 -0.65 -1.92 -10.15
CA LEU A 93 0.38 -1.11 -10.81
C LEU A 93 -0.19 -0.43 -12.06
N ASN A 94 -0.93 -1.15 -12.90
CA ASN A 94 -1.57 -0.57 -14.09
C ASN A 94 -2.60 0.52 -13.73
N ILE A 95 -3.40 0.35 -12.67
CA ILE A 95 -4.30 1.40 -12.18
C ILE A 95 -3.51 2.66 -11.80
N GLY A 96 -2.43 2.52 -11.04
CA GLY A 96 -1.55 3.64 -10.68
C GLY A 96 -1.00 4.37 -11.90
N HIS A 97 -0.49 3.64 -12.89
CA HIS A 97 0.01 4.24 -14.15
C HIS A 97 -1.10 4.94 -14.96
N ASN A 98 -2.31 4.39 -14.99
CA ASN A 98 -3.44 5.02 -15.66
C ASN A 98 -3.85 6.32 -14.97
N ILE A 99 -3.94 6.34 -13.63
CA ILE A 99 -4.22 7.58 -12.87
C ILE A 99 -3.16 8.64 -13.19
N LYS A 100 -1.88 8.26 -13.22
CA LYS A 100 -0.80 9.18 -13.58
C LYS A 100 -1.00 9.82 -14.95
N THR A 101 -1.13 8.98 -15.97
CA THR A 101 -1.09 9.38 -17.38
C THR A 101 -2.39 9.99 -17.89
N MET A 102 -3.53 9.58 -17.34
CA MET A 102 -4.85 10.05 -17.77
C MET A 102 -5.39 11.19 -16.91
N VAL A 103 -4.93 11.33 -15.66
CA VAL A 103 -5.48 12.29 -14.69
C VAL A 103 -4.44 13.28 -14.20
N VAL A 104 -3.41 12.81 -13.49
CA VAL A 104 -2.48 13.70 -12.76
C VAL A 104 -1.68 14.56 -13.72
N ASP A 105 -0.98 13.96 -14.70
CA ASP A 105 -0.10 14.70 -15.60
C ASP A 105 -0.89 15.71 -16.47
N PRO A 106 -2.01 15.32 -17.13
CA PRO A 106 -2.76 16.26 -17.96
C PRO A 106 -3.43 17.38 -17.16
N PHE A 107 -4.01 17.06 -15.99
CA PHE A 107 -4.72 18.06 -15.19
C PHE A 107 -3.77 19.04 -14.51
N SER A 108 -2.59 18.58 -14.04
CA SER A 108 -1.55 19.46 -13.49
C SER A 108 -1.11 20.51 -14.51
N LYS A 109 -0.84 20.07 -15.75
CA LYS A 109 -0.48 20.98 -16.83
C LYS A 109 -1.60 21.98 -17.11
N TRP A 110 -2.84 21.52 -17.24
CA TRP A 110 -3.99 22.38 -17.53
C TRP A 110 -4.28 23.37 -16.39
N SER A 111 -4.14 22.94 -15.13
CA SER A 111 -4.35 23.77 -13.93
C SER A 111 -3.38 24.94 -13.90
N GLU A 112 -2.11 24.68 -14.22
CA GLU A 112 -1.08 25.72 -14.28
C GLU A 112 -1.35 26.74 -15.41
N GLU A 113 -1.74 26.28 -16.60
CA GLU A 113 -2.17 27.16 -17.70
C GLU A 113 -3.43 27.98 -17.34
N HIS A 114 -4.33 27.45 -16.51
CA HIS A 114 -5.49 28.19 -15.99
C HIS A 114 -5.07 29.26 -14.98
N ARG A 115 -4.19 28.94 -14.01
CA ARG A 115 -3.65 29.90 -13.04
C ARG A 115 -3.02 31.10 -13.74
N GLN A 116 -2.18 30.85 -14.75
CA GLN A 116 -1.52 31.92 -15.52
C GLN A 116 -2.53 32.87 -16.21
N ARG A 117 -3.68 32.35 -16.69
CA ARG A 117 -4.74 33.19 -17.28
C ARG A 117 -5.43 34.08 -16.24
N VAL A 118 -5.63 33.58 -15.03
CA VAL A 118 -6.22 34.34 -13.92
C VAL A 118 -5.27 35.46 -13.48
N GLU A 119 -4.00 35.11 -13.23
CA GLU A 119 -2.95 36.07 -12.82
C GLU A 119 -2.75 37.19 -13.86
N TYR A 120 -2.66 36.83 -15.14
CA TYR A 120 -2.54 37.81 -16.22
C TYR A 120 -3.71 38.80 -16.25
N SER A 121 -4.94 38.30 -16.10
CA SER A 121 -6.14 39.14 -16.12
C SER A 121 -6.20 40.09 -14.91
N GLU A 122 -5.82 39.61 -13.74
CA GLU A 122 -5.74 40.41 -12.52
C GLU A 122 -4.70 41.52 -12.63
N GLU A 123 -3.50 41.19 -13.14
CA GLU A 123 -2.40 42.13 -13.30
C GLU A 123 -2.76 43.26 -14.26
N VAL A 124 -3.39 42.94 -15.40
CA VAL A 124 -3.84 43.93 -16.40
C VAL A 124 -4.86 44.89 -15.80
N LEU A 125 -5.87 44.38 -15.10
CA LEU A 125 -6.91 45.20 -14.49
C LEU A 125 -6.38 46.05 -13.34
N THR A 126 -5.54 45.48 -12.47
CA THR A 126 -4.92 46.20 -11.35
C THR A 126 -4.03 47.35 -11.86
N SER A 127 -3.26 47.10 -12.91
CA SER A 127 -2.41 48.12 -13.55
C SER A 127 -3.25 49.25 -14.14
N SER A 128 -4.34 48.94 -14.85
CA SER A 128 -5.25 49.95 -15.42
C SER A 128 -5.96 50.77 -14.34
N PHE A 129 -6.39 50.11 -13.26
CA PHE A 129 -7.00 50.77 -12.10
C PHE A 129 -6.04 51.77 -11.43
N GLU A 130 -4.77 51.41 -11.25
CA GLU A 130 -3.78 52.32 -10.68
C GLU A 130 -3.53 53.56 -11.57
N VAL A 131 -3.60 53.44 -12.90
CA VAL A 131 -3.58 54.58 -13.82
C VAL A 131 -4.78 55.52 -13.58
N TYR A 132 -5.99 54.97 -13.50
CA TYR A 132 -7.21 55.73 -13.20
C TYR A 132 -7.12 56.44 -11.84
N LYS A 133 -6.76 55.71 -10.79
CA LYS A 133 -6.64 56.22 -9.42
C LYS A 133 -5.62 57.36 -9.29
N ASN A 134 -4.47 57.23 -9.96
CA ASN A 134 -3.47 58.29 -9.99
C ASN A 134 -3.97 59.53 -10.73
N LYS A 135 -4.71 59.35 -11.83
CA LYS A 135 -5.34 60.45 -12.56
C LYS A 135 -6.42 61.15 -11.74
N LEU A 136 -7.27 60.39 -11.06
CA LEU A 136 -8.33 60.92 -10.19
C LEU A 136 -7.73 61.82 -9.10
N LYS A 137 -6.72 61.33 -8.37
CA LYS A 137 -5.98 62.11 -7.36
C LYS A 137 -5.37 63.40 -7.94
N TYR A 138 -4.92 63.37 -9.20
CA TYR A 138 -4.39 64.56 -9.85
C TYR A 138 -5.49 65.58 -10.18
N VAL A 139 -6.63 65.12 -10.71
CA VAL A 139 -7.79 65.98 -10.98
C VAL A 139 -8.30 66.64 -9.69
N GLU A 140 -8.41 65.90 -8.59
CA GLU A 140 -8.77 66.45 -7.28
C GLU A 140 -7.80 67.54 -6.79
N LYS A 141 -6.49 67.39 -7.07
CA LYS A 141 -5.50 68.42 -6.75
C LYS A 141 -5.69 69.68 -7.60
N VAL A 142 -5.93 69.52 -8.90
CA VAL A 142 -6.19 70.65 -9.82
C VAL A 142 -7.49 71.36 -9.42
N GLN A 143 -8.52 70.59 -9.10
CA GLN A 143 -9.81 71.09 -8.59
C GLN A 143 -9.62 71.92 -7.31
N LYS A 144 -8.89 71.41 -6.31
CA LYS A 144 -8.58 72.14 -5.08
C LYS A 144 -7.83 73.45 -5.36
N LYS A 145 -6.85 73.43 -6.28
CA LYS A 145 -6.13 74.65 -6.70
C LYS A 145 -7.07 75.69 -7.32
N TYR A 146 -7.95 75.25 -8.22
CA TYR A 146 -8.97 76.09 -8.83
C TYR A 146 -9.89 76.72 -7.78
N PHE A 147 -10.52 75.93 -6.91
CA PHE A 147 -11.41 76.44 -5.87
C PHE A 147 -10.72 77.37 -4.87
N ASN A 148 -9.48 77.07 -4.48
CA ASN A 148 -8.71 77.97 -3.62
C ASN A 148 -8.47 79.32 -4.30
N LYS A 149 -8.15 79.31 -5.61
CA LYS A 149 -7.96 80.54 -6.38
C LYS A 149 -9.27 81.32 -6.56
N CYS A 150 -10.41 80.64 -6.75
CA CYS A 150 -11.73 81.27 -6.72
C CYS A 150 -11.95 82.02 -5.40
N ARG A 151 -11.67 81.36 -4.26
CA ARG A 151 -11.80 81.98 -2.92
C ARG A 151 -10.89 83.19 -2.75
N THR A 152 -9.66 83.13 -3.28
CA THR A 152 -8.74 84.28 -3.27
C THR A 152 -9.28 85.44 -4.10
N LEU A 153 -9.80 85.18 -5.29
CA LEU A 153 -10.40 86.20 -6.15
C LEU A 153 -11.61 86.86 -5.46
N GLU A 154 -12.50 86.06 -4.88
CA GLU A 154 -13.65 86.55 -4.10
C GLU A 154 -13.21 87.43 -2.92
N SER A 155 -12.22 86.99 -2.16
CA SER A 155 -11.66 87.78 -1.04
C SER A 155 -11.01 89.09 -1.49
N MET A 156 -10.44 89.15 -2.70
CA MET A 156 -9.86 90.38 -3.25
C MET A 156 -10.93 91.35 -3.78
N LYS A 157 -12.05 90.84 -4.28
CA LYS A 157 -13.20 91.65 -4.68
C LYS A 157 -13.97 92.21 -3.47
N GLN A 158 -13.84 91.56 -2.31
CA GLN A 158 -14.53 91.94 -1.09
C GLN A 158 -13.98 93.28 -0.54
N GLY A 159 -14.79 94.33 -0.60
CA GLY A 159 -14.42 95.68 -0.13
C GLY A 159 -14.07 96.67 -1.25
N LEU A 160 -14.16 96.28 -2.52
CA LEU A 160 -14.03 97.17 -3.68
C LEU A 160 -15.41 97.56 -4.23
N SER A 161 -15.58 98.83 -4.58
CA SER A 161 -16.76 99.31 -5.32
C SER A 161 -16.73 98.86 -6.78
N GLU A 162 -17.89 98.89 -7.45
CA GLU A 162 -18.04 98.49 -8.85
C GLU A 162 -17.16 99.33 -9.80
N GLU A 163 -16.95 100.61 -9.47
CA GLU A 163 -16.05 101.51 -10.21
C GLU A 163 -14.57 101.18 -9.98
N GLU A 164 -14.17 100.75 -8.77
CA GLU A 164 -12.78 100.35 -8.46
C GLU A 164 -12.41 99.02 -9.12
N LEU A 165 -13.35 98.06 -9.18
CA LEU A 165 -13.19 96.78 -9.88
C LEU A 165 -12.94 96.96 -11.38
N LEU A 166 -13.71 97.84 -12.03
CA LEU A 166 -13.54 98.20 -13.43
C LEU A 166 -12.19 98.88 -13.68
N LYS A 167 -11.74 99.73 -12.75
CA LYS A 167 -10.46 100.43 -12.85
C LYS A 167 -9.28 99.48 -12.72
N GLU A 168 -9.28 98.57 -11.76
CA GLU A 168 -8.21 97.57 -11.57
C GLU A 168 -8.14 96.51 -12.69
N MET A 169 -9.27 96.20 -13.34
CA MET A 169 -9.30 95.31 -14.51
C MET A 169 -8.83 95.99 -15.81
N SER A 170 -8.92 97.32 -15.88
CA SER A 170 -8.63 98.13 -17.08
C SER A 170 -7.21 98.70 -17.12
N ILE A 171 -6.40 98.55 -16.05
CA ILE A 171 -4.98 98.94 -16.09
C ILE A 171 -4.28 98.03 -17.11
N GLU A 172 -3.81 98.64 -18.20
CA GLU A 172 -2.81 98.05 -19.10
C GLU A 172 -1.48 98.01 -18.36
N ASP A 173 -0.76 96.89 -18.45
CA ASP A 173 0.60 96.76 -17.92
C ASP A 173 1.49 97.67 -18.78
N ASP A 174 1.50 98.97 -18.48
CA ASP A 174 2.44 99.92 -19.06
C ASP A 174 3.81 99.60 -18.45
N ASP A 175 4.76 99.20 -19.30
CA ASP A 175 6.15 98.93 -18.97
C ASP A 175 6.72 100.11 -18.15
N LYS A 176 6.84 99.91 -16.83
CA LYS A 176 7.50 100.89 -15.97
C LYS A 176 9.02 100.72 -16.07
N ASP A 177 9.62 101.76 -16.65
CA ASP A 177 10.99 102.29 -16.53
C ASP A 177 11.97 101.52 -15.60
N PRO A 178 13.12 101.00 -16.09
CA PRO A 178 14.04 100.13 -15.33
C PRO A 178 14.78 100.76 -14.13
N ASP A 179 14.66 102.06 -13.89
CA ASP A 179 15.58 102.80 -13.00
C ASP A 179 15.05 103.11 -11.59
N GLN A 180 13.94 102.51 -11.13
CA GLN A 180 13.64 102.48 -9.69
C GLN A 180 14.39 101.33 -9.01
N GLU A 181 15.61 101.62 -8.53
CA GLU A 181 16.34 100.74 -7.60
C GLU A 181 15.46 100.43 -6.37
N THR A 182 14.90 99.21 -6.34
CA THR A 182 14.19 98.70 -5.17
C THR A 182 15.20 98.46 -4.05
N LEU A 183 15.11 99.29 -3.01
CA LEU A 183 15.92 99.15 -1.79
C LEU A 183 15.31 98.07 -0.90
N VAL A 184 16.11 97.08 -0.51
CA VAL A 184 15.72 96.08 0.50
C VAL A 184 16.18 96.58 1.86
N THR A 185 15.26 96.81 2.78
CA THR A 185 15.57 97.19 4.16
C THR A 185 15.77 95.94 5.01
N LEU A 186 16.94 95.80 5.65
CA LEU A 186 17.22 94.78 6.68
C LEU A 186 17.77 95.45 7.94
N GLY A 187 17.09 95.29 9.08
CA GLY A 187 17.50 95.81 10.39
C GLY A 187 17.77 97.32 10.42
N GLY A 188 17.01 98.09 9.64
CA GLY A 188 17.15 99.55 9.50
C GLY A 188 18.19 100.00 8.47
N PHE A 189 18.89 99.09 7.78
CA PHE A 189 19.81 99.40 6.70
C PHE A 189 19.16 99.15 5.34
N ASN A 190 19.31 100.10 4.41
CA ASN A 190 18.82 99.96 3.03
C ASN A 190 19.94 99.43 2.14
N PHE A 191 19.70 98.30 1.47
CA PHE A 191 20.65 97.67 0.56
C PHE A 191 20.16 97.82 -0.87
N THR A 192 21.05 98.28 -1.76
CA THR A 192 20.88 98.09 -3.20
C THR A 192 21.16 96.63 -3.55
N LYS A 193 20.62 96.15 -4.69
CA LYS A 193 20.74 94.75 -5.11
C LYS A 193 22.19 94.22 -5.08
N SER A 194 23.15 95.01 -5.56
CA SER A 194 24.58 94.67 -5.57
C SER A 194 25.16 94.54 -4.15
N LYS A 195 24.81 95.46 -3.23
CA LYS A 195 25.26 95.43 -1.83
C LYS A 195 24.59 94.31 -1.03
N LEU A 196 23.33 93.99 -1.32
CA LEU A 196 22.61 92.88 -0.70
C LEU A 196 23.22 91.54 -1.11
N GLN A 197 23.56 91.39 -2.38
CA GLN A 197 24.27 90.22 -2.88
C GLN A 197 25.61 90.03 -2.16
N GLU A 198 26.42 91.09 -2.05
CA GLU A 198 27.69 91.04 -1.32
C GLU A 198 27.49 90.70 0.17
N LEU A 199 26.47 91.28 0.80
CA LEU A 199 26.13 90.99 2.19
C LEU A 199 25.77 89.50 2.39
N LEU A 200 24.84 88.97 1.60
CA LEU A 200 24.40 87.57 1.72
C LEU A 200 25.54 86.61 1.37
N GLN A 201 26.38 86.95 0.41
CA GLN A 201 27.58 86.18 0.07
C GLN A 201 28.52 86.06 1.26
N ARG A 202 28.74 87.16 1.99
CA ARG A 202 29.56 87.17 3.20
C ARG A 202 28.90 86.43 4.35
N MET A 203 27.60 86.58 4.56
CA MET A 203 26.88 85.84 5.60
C MET A 203 26.94 84.32 5.38
N LEU A 204 26.70 83.86 4.16
CA LEU A 204 26.69 82.43 3.83
C LEU A 204 28.08 81.78 3.88
N THR A 205 29.15 82.56 3.64
CA THR A 205 30.53 82.07 3.66
C THR A 205 31.20 82.20 5.02
N GLU A 206 30.89 83.25 5.79
CA GLU A 206 31.54 83.53 7.08
C GLU A 206 30.79 82.93 8.28
N ILE A 207 29.48 82.68 8.20
CA ILE A 207 28.71 82.06 9.29
C ILE A 207 28.83 80.53 9.19
N PRO A 208 29.33 79.83 10.22
CA PRO A 208 29.45 78.37 10.19
C PRO A 208 28.10 77.70 10.02
N GLN A 209 28.03 76.77 9.06
CA GLN A 209 26.82 76.01 8.77
C GLN A 209 27.00 74.54 9.18
N ARG A 210 25.92 73.93 9.69
CA ARG A 210 25.89 72.54 10.15
C ARG A 210 24.63 71.83 9.66
N GLN A 211 24.68 70.50 9.67
CA GLN A 211 23.49 69.66 9.52
C GLN A 211 22.81 69.49 10.88
N ILE A 212 21.48 69.55 10.91
CA ILE A 212 20.68 69.35 12.12
C ILE A 212 19.63 68.28 11.85
N LYS A 213 19.65 67.20 12.63
CA LYS A 213 18.66 66.12 12.53
C LYS A 213 17.53 66.34 13.54
N LEU A 214 16.32 66.54 13.06
CA LEU A 214 15.12 66.64 13.90
C LEU A 214 14.38 65.30 13.90
N ALA A 215 13.98 64.83 15.09
CA ALA A 215 13.48 63.47 15.33
C ALA A 215 12.26 63.04 14.48
N ILE A 216 11.50 63.99 13.91
CA ILE A 216 10.28 63.74 13.11
C ILE A 216 10.36 64.36 11.70
N LEU A 217 11.20 65.38 11.47
CA LEU A 217 11.20 66.20 10.26
C LEU A 217 12.39 65.96 9.32
N GLY A 218 13.28 65.04 9.67
CA GLY A 218 14.46 64.70 8.87
C GLY A 218 15.69 65.55 9.17
N THR A 219 16.68 65.46 8.28
CA THR A 219 17.95 66.20 8.38
C THR A 219 17.85 67.50 7.57
N TYR A 220 18.14 68.63 8.22
CA TYR A 220 18.21 69.93 7.59
C TYR A 220 19.68 70.32 7.37
N ASP A 221 20.04 70.60 6.13
CA ASP A 221 21.35 71.14 5.76
C ASP A 221 21.36 72.67 5.86
N HIS A 222 22.56 73.25 5.82
CA HIS A 222 22.77 74.71 5.79
C HIS A 222 22.18 75.46 7.00
N CYS A 223 22.28 74.87 8.18
CA CYS A 223 21.70 75.44 9.40
C CYS A 223 22.73 76.18 10.24
N CYS A 224 22.28 77.22 10.94
CA CYS A 224 23.06 77.98 11.92
C CYS A 224 22.17 78.39 13.10
N THR A 225 22.78 78.81 14.21
CA THR A 225 22.05 79.29 15.40
C THR A 225 21.76 80.80 15.31
N GLY A 226 20.70 81.26 15.98
CA GLY A 226 20.38 82.68 16.09
C GLY A 226 21.55 83.49 16.67
N SER A 227 22.24 82.95 17.68
CA SER A 227 23.44 83.57 18.26
C SER A 227 24.61 83.74 17.28
N GLN A 228 24.77 82.84 16.30
CA GLN A 228 25.82 82.95 15.29
C GLN A 228 25.53 84.09 14.31
N ILE A 229 24.27 84.23 13.89
CA ILE A 229 23.82 85.36 13.05
C ILE A 229 24.00 86.67 13.82
N GLY A 230 23.50 86.76 15.05
CA GLY A 230 23.62 87.96 15.88
C GLY A 230 25.07 88.35 16.15
N SER A 231 25.93 87.40 16.54
CA SER A 231 27.37 87.66 16.77
C SER A 231 28.08 88.12 15.50
N TRP A 232 27.69 87.60 14.33
CA TRP A 232 28.25 88.03 13.05
C TRP A 232 27.84 89.48 12.73
N LEU A 233 26.56 89.84 12.91
CA LEU A 233 26.06 91.20 12.72
C LEU A 233 26.79 92.20 13.64
N GLN A 234 26.97 91.86 14.92
CA GLN A 234 27.69 92.69 15.88
C GLN A 234 29.18 92.88 15.50
N LYS A 235 29.85 91.82 15.05
CA LYS A 235 31.29 91.85 14.75
C LYS A 235 31.61 92.48 13.39
N LYS A 236 30.78 92.28 12.37
CA LYS A 236 31.08 92.65 10.97
C LYS A 236 30.32 93.87 10.47
N LEU A 237 29.08 94.06 10.92
CA LEU A 237 28.27 95.25 10.61
C LEU A 237 28.29 96.29 11.74
N LYS A 238 29.00 96.02 12.86
CA LYS A 238 29.10 96.90 14.03
C LYS A 238 27.73 97.30 14.61
N VAL A 239 26.74 96.41 14.52
CA VAL A 239 25.43 96.61 15.15
C VAL A 239 25.62 96.55 16.66
N VAL A 240 25.38 97.67 17.37
CA VAL A 240 25.66 97.79 18.81
C VAL A 240 24.49 97.32 19.67
N ASP A 241 23.27 97.38 19.12
CA ASP A 241 22.03 97.05 19.82
C ASP A 241 21.56 95.60 19.55
N LEU A 242 21.15 94.90 20.61
CA LEU A 242 20.60 93.55 20.54
C LEU A 242 19.25 93.52 19.83
N ASP A 243 18.41 94.54 20.04
CA ASP A 243 17.08 94.64 19.43
C ASP A 243 17.18 94.85 17.91
N GLN A 244 18.20 95.58 17.46
CA GLN A 244 18.47 95.79 16.04
C GLN A 244 18.96 94.49 15.35
N CYS A 245 19.73 93.65 16.06
CA CYS A 245 20.13 92.34 15.56
C CYS A 245 18.91 91.41 15.39
N GLU A 246 17.95 91.47 16.31
CA GLU A 246 16.72 90.71 16.20
C GLU A 246 15.82 91.20 15.06
N THR A 247 15.71 92.51 14.88
CA THR A 247 15.02 93.12 13.73
C THR A 247 15.65 92.70 12.42
N PHE A 248 16.99 92.69 12.32
CA PHE A 248 17.70 92.24 11.12
C PHE A 248 17.42 90.77 10.80
N GLY A 249 17.50 89.90 11.81
CA GLY A 249 17.18 88.49 11.65
C GLY A 249 15.71 88.26 11.28
N GLN A 250 14.81 89.09 11.82
CA GLN A 250 13.40 89.07 11.47
C GLN A 250 13.17 89.46 10.02
N ASP A 251 13.85 90.51 9.54
CA ASP A 251 13.77 90.94 8.16
C ASP A 251 14.34 89.89 7.20
N LEU A 252 15.38 89.14 7.59
CA LEU A 252 15.87 88.00 6.80
C LEU A 252 14.83 86.88 6.66
N ILE A 253 14.00 86.67 7.68
CA ILE A 253 12.88 85.71 7.62
C ILE A 253 11.77 86.26 6.74
N MET A 254 11.38 87.52 6.92
CA MET A 254 10.30 88.18 6.17
C MET A 254 10.62 88.29 4.67
N ASN A 255 11.88 88.61 4.33
CA ASN A 255 12.36 88.64 2.95
C ASN A 255 12.67 87.22 2.39
N GLY A 256 12.41 86.16 3.15
CA GLY A 256 12.47 84.79 2.66
C GLY A 256 13.87 84.20 2.53
N TYR A 257 14.92 84.84 3.05
CA TYR A 257 16.29 84.33 3.05
C TYR A 257 16.53 83.27 4.13
N LEU A 258 15.80 83.36 5.24
CA LEU A 258 15.99 82.51 6.41
C LEU A 258 14.69 81.79 6.84
N ARG A 259 14.81 80.60 7.43
CA ARG A 259 13.71 79.84 8.04
C ARG A 259 14.05 79.48 9.48
N LYS A 260 13.17 79.74 10.44
CA LYS A 260 13.31 79.24 11.82
C LYS A 260 12.95 77.75 11.90
N LEU A 261 13.79 76.95 12.53
CA LEU A 261 13.55 75.53 12.85
C LEU A 261 13.00 75.44 14.28
N SER A 262 11.95 74.65 14.49
CA SER A 262 11.33 74.46 15.81
C SER A 262 11.60 73.05 16.33
N THR A 263 12.18 72.95 17.52
CA THR A 263 12.56 71.68 18.17
C THR A 263 11.39 71.03 18.93
N MET A 264 10.24 71.70 19.04
CA MET A 264 9.07 71.21 19.78
C MET A 264 7.77 71.61 19.07
N GLY A 265 7.28 70.78 18.13
CA GLY A 265 5.87 70.63 17.72
C GLY A 265 5.01 71.86 17.37
N ALA A 266 5.52 73.08 17.43
CA ALA A 266 4.81 74.33 17.23
C ALA A 266 5.09 74.88 15.82
N ALA A 267 4.06 75.46 15.21
CA ALA A 267 4.04 75.97 13.85
C ALA A 267 5.32 76.73 13.45
N THR A 268 5.80 76.50 12.23
CA THR A 268 6.88 77.26 11.58
C THR A 268 6.42 78.70 11.33
N GLY A 269 6.48 79.53 12.37
CA GLY A 269 6.06 80.92 12.35
C GLY A 269 6.28 81.55 13.72
N GLY A 270 7.45 82.17 13.91
CA GLY A 270 7.80 82.87 15.14
C GLY A 270 8.91 83.86 14.87
N SER A 271 9.02 84.89 15.71
CA SER A 271 10.05 85.92 15.56
C SER A 271 11.46 85.34 15.58
N PHE A 272 12.39 86.01 14.92
CA PHE A 272 13.81 85.77 15.09
C PHE A 272 14.20 86.01 16.55
N VAL A 273 15.01 85.11 17.11
CA VAL A 273 15.50 85.19 18.49
C VAL A 273 17.00 85.00 18.44
N ASN A 274 17.75 85.98 18.95
CA ASN A 274 19.21 85.94 18.96
C ASN A 274 19.72 85.03 20.10
N SER A 275 19.59 83.71 19.94
CA SER A 275 20.00 82.71 20.94
C SER A 275 20.59 81.45 20.31
N GLY A 276 21.50 80.80 21.04
CA GLY A 276 22.12 79.53 20.64
C GLY A 276 21.18 78.32 20.72
N SER A 277 20.03 78.47 21.38
CA SER A 277 19.01 77.43 21.50
C SER A 277 18.05 77.37 20.32
N PHE A 278 18.08 78.36 19.42
CA PHE A 278 17.22 78.42 18.24
C PHE A 278 18.04 78.25 16.96
N ASP A 279 17.64 77.26 16.17
CA ASP A 279 18.28 76.94 14.90
C ASP A 279 17.50 77.55 13.72
N TYR A 280 18.24 77.94 12.69
CA TYR A 280 17.74 78.58 11.48
C TYR A 280 18.38 77.94 10.25
N GLN A 281 17.60 77.73 9.21
CA GLN A 281 18.06 77.21 7.91
C GLN A 281 18.12 78.34 6.88
N TRP A 282 19.25 78.46 6.19
CA TRP A 282 19.36 79.30 5.00
C TRP A 282 18.57 78.69 3.84
N LYS A 283 17.67 79.46 3.26
CA LYS A 283 16.87 79.02 2.09
C LYS A 283 17.68 79.17 0.80
N GLU A 284 17.31 78.41 -0.22
CA GLU A 284 17.90 78.50 -1.57
C GLU A 284 17.91 79.94 -2.12
N LEU A 285 16.90 80.75 -1.76
CA LEU A 285 16.82 82.17 -2.12
C LEU A 285 18.04 82.98 -1.65
N ALA A 286 18.59 82.69 -0.46
CA ALA A 286 19.77 83.37 0.05
C ALA A 286 21.01 83.06 -0.80
N TYR A 287 21.17 81.79 -1.21
CA TYR A 287 22.27 81.34 -2.06
C TYR A 287 22.19 81.92 -3.47
N HIS A 288 21.00 81.95 -4.04
CA HIS A 288 20.76 82.55 -5.35
C HIS A 288 21.00 84.07 -5.31
N ALA A 289 20.48 84.76 -4.29
CA ALA A 289 20.70 86.19 -4.10
C ALA A 289 22.18 86.54 -3.84
N ALA A 290 22.94 85.62 -3.25
CA ALA A 290 24.39 85.73 -3.07
C ALA A 290 25.22 85.31 -4.30
N ASN A 291 24.59 84.76 -5.34
CA ASN A 291 25.26 84.13 -6.49
C ASN A 291 26.27 83.03 -6.08
N ILE A 292 25.91 82.22 -5.08
CA ILE A 292 26.69 81.07 -4.62
C ILE A 292 25.98 79.78 -5.07
N PRO A 293 26.66 78.84 -5.75
CA PRO A 293 26.07 77.55 -6.11
C PRO A 293 25.78 76.71 -4.86
N LEU A 294 24.55 76.16 -4.78
CA LEU A 294 24.14 75.27 -3.68
C LEU A 294 24.85 73.92 -3.85
N ARG A 295 25.81 73.60 -2.97
CA ARG A 295 26.53 72.33 -3.02
C ARG A 295 25.74 71.24 -2.28
N LYS A 296 25.21 70.26 -3.01
CA LYS A 296 24.70 69.00 -2.43
C LYS A 296 25.86 68.02 -2.34
N ASP A 297 26.33 67.69 -1.13
CA ASP A 297 27.34 66.65 -0.96
C ASP A 297 26.67 65.27 -0.80
N MET A 298 26.96 64.41 -1.78
CA MET A 298 27.17 62.95 -1.81
C MET A 298 26.68 62.09 -0.61
N ASP A 299 25.54 61.44 -0.78
CA ASP A 299 25.37 60.04 -0.35
C ASP A 299 24.64 59.27 -1.47
N GLY A 300 25.25 58.18 -1.91
CA GLY A 300 25.03 57.54 -3.21
C GLY A 300 23.79 56.66 -3.26
N SER A 301 22.69 57.19 -3.80
CA SER A 301 21.63 56.36 -4.40
C SER A 301 21.39 56.81 -5.84
N LEU A 302 21.93 56.01 -6.77
CA LEU A 302 21.56 56.04 -8.17
C LEU A 302 20.13 55.54 -8.29
N VAL A 303 19.20 56.45 -8.57
CA VAL A 303 17.97 56.12 -9.29
C VAL A 303 18.15 56.73 -10.67
N GLU A 304 18.45 55.87 -11.64
CA GLU A 304 18.25 56.17 -13.05
C GLU A 304 16.76 56.49 -13.25
N GLY A 305 16.47 57.78 -13.30
CA GLY A 305 15.21 58.33 -13.74
C GLY A 305 15.51 59.28 -14.88
N ASP A 306 15.22 58.80 -16.08
CA ASP A 306 15.31 59.46 -17.37
C ASP A 306 14.86 60.94 -17.31
N TYR A 307 15.82 61.86 -17.41
CA TYR A 307 15.58 63.28 -17.64
C TYR A 307 16.02 63.64 -19.05
N ASN A 308 15.22 63.24 -20.03
CA ASN A 308 15.20 63.91 -21.32
C ASN A 308 13.94 64.79 -21.43
N SER A 309 14.22 66.10 -21.42
CA SER A 309 13.43 67.18 -22.03
C SER A 309 11.95 67.31 -21.64
N ASN A 310 11.71 68.08 -20.57
CA ASN A 310 10.54 68.97 -20.54
C ASN A 310 10.88 70.28 -19.82
N ASP A 311 11.38 71.21 -20.63
CA ASP A 311 11.78 72.58 -20.30
C ASP A 311 10.55 73.46 -20.00
N GLY A 312 9.96 73.25 -18.81
CA GLY A 312 8.79 74.02 -18.36
C GLY A 312 8.69 74.21 -16.85
N LYS A 313 9.41 73.41 -16.05
CA LYS A 313 9.40 73.53 -14.58
C LYS A 313 10.37 74.56 -14.04
N VAL A 314 11.46 74.87 -14.76
CA VAL A 314 12.39 75.95 -14.39
C VAL A 314 11.79 77.32 -14.78
N SER A 315 11.11 77.40 -15.92
CA SER A 315 10.39 78.59 -16.38
C SER A 315 9.26 79.00 -15.40
N GLY A 316 8.43 78.04 -14.95
CA GLY A 316 7.38 78.32 -13.96
C GLY A 316 7.91 78.74 -12.58
N TYR A 317 9.09 78.27 -12.18
CA TYR A 317 9.73 78.68 -10.93
C TYR A 317 10.32 80.09 -11.04
N LEU A 318 10.84 80.46 -12.21
CA LEU A 318 11.35 81.80 -12.51
C LEU A 318 10.22 82.85 -12.57
N ASP A 319 9.05 82.47 -13.10
CA ASP A 319 7.85 83.31 -13.19
C ASP A 319 7.16 83.50 -11.82
N ASP A 320 7.10 82.44 -10.99
CA ASP A 320 6.61 82.52 -9.61
C ASP A 320 7.54 83.41 -8.75
N LEU A 321 8.87 83.35 -8.97
CA LEU A 321 9.83 84.16 -8.21
C LEU A 321 9.80 85.65 -8.58
N LYS A 322 9.59 86.00 -9.87
CA LYS A 322 9.34 87.39 -10.30
C LYS A 322 8.04 87.94 -9.72
N SER A 323 6.99 87.12 -9.65
CA SER A 323 5.70 87.52 -9.10
C SER A 323 5.70 87.79 -7.58
N SER A 324 6.71 87.31 -6.85
CA SER A 324 6.81 87.48 -5.41
C SER A 324 7.21 88.89 -4.95
N TRP A 325 7.58 89.78 -5.89
CA TRP A 325 8.05 91.15 -5.61
C TRP A 325 6.96 92.20 -5.89
N GLU A 326 5.83 91.80 -6.48
CA GLU A 326 4.68 92.67 -6.80
C GLU A 326 3.43 92.21 -6.06
N LYS A 327 2.61 93.13 -5.53
CA LYS A 327 1.29 92.77 -5.01
C LYS A 327 0.45 92.18 -6.15
N PRO A 328 -0.19 91.00 -5.99
CA PRO A 328 -0.93 90.37 -7.07
C PRO A 328 -2.13 91.24 -7.48
N THR A 329 -2.14 91.71 -8.74
CA THR A 329 -3.24 92.49 -9.32
C THR A 329 -4.45 91.62 -9.62
N LEU A 330 -5.66 92.20 -9.50
CA LEU A 330 -6.94 91.52 -9.74
C LEU A 330 -6.99 90.83 -11.11
N LYS A 331 -6.46 91.51 -12.15
CA LYS A 331 -6.37 91.03 -13.53
C LYS A 331 -5.46 89.80 -13.69
N LYS A 332 -4.33 89.75 -12.98
CA LYS A 332 -3.40 88.62 -13.00
C LYS A 332 -4.02 87.39 -12.33
N VAL A 333 -4.74 87.59 -11.24
CA VAL A 333 -5.47 86.52 -10.52
C VAL A 333 -6.62 85.98 -11.38
N ASP A 334 -7.38 86.83 -12.08
CA ASP A 334 -8.43 86.43 -13.03
C ASP A 334 -7.89 85.64 -14.24
N LYS A 335 -6.78 86.10 -14.83
CA LYS A 335 -6.11 85.39 -15.95
C LYS A 335 -5.62 84.00 -15.52
N GLN A 336 -5.00 83.91 -14.34
CA GLN A 336 -4.58 82.63 -13.76
C GLN A 336 -5.78 81.72 -13.45
N LEU A 337 -6.91 82.29 -13.02
CA LEU A 337 -8.12 81.54 -12.74
C LEU A 337 -8.71 80.92 -14.01
N LYS A 338 -8.83 81.69 -15.10
CA LYS A 338 -9.28 81.18 -16.41
C LYS A 338 -8.38 80.07 -16.95
N ALA A 339 -7.06 80.20 -16.75
CA ALA A 339 -6.11 79.16 -17.11
C ALA A 339 -6.31 77.89 -16.28
N LEU A 340 -6.52 78.02 -14.96
CA LEU A 340 -6.81 76.90 -14.06
C LEU A 340 -8.15 76.23 -14.35
N ASP A 341 -9.18 76.99 -14.73
CA ASP A 341 -10.50 76.50 -15.13
C ASP A 341 -10.41 75.64 -16.40
N SER A 342 -9.76 76.18 -17.44
CA SER A 342 -9.50 75.45 -18.70
C SER A 342 -8.65 74.20 -18.47
N MET A 343 -7.62 74.29 -17.61
CA MET A 343 -6.82 73.14 -17.21
C MET A 343 -7.68 72.09 -16.50
N TYR A 344 -8.47 72.48 -15.50
CA TYR A 344 -9.34 71.58 -14.76
C TYR A 344 -10.33 70.88 -15.69
N GLN A 345 -11.00 71.62 -16.58
CA GLN A 345 -11.94 71.06 -17.56
C GLN A 345 -11.27 70.03 -18.49
N ASN A 346 -10.06 70.32 -18.98
CA ASN A 346 -9.32 69.40 -19.83
C ASN A 346 -8.86 68.14 -19.08
N GLU A 347 -8.46 68.29 -17.83
CA GLU A 347 -8.06 67.16 -16.99
C GLU A 347 -9.25 66.26 -16.59
N VAL A 348 -10.44 66.83 -16.38
CA VAL A 348 -11.69 66.06 -16.18
C VAL A 348 -12.04 65.26 -17.44
N LYS A 349 -11.96 65.85 -18.64
CA LYS A 349 -12.19 65.13 -19.90
C LYS A 349 -11.22 63.95 -20.09
N ARG A 350 -9.95 64.14 -19.72
CA ARG A 350 -8.93 63.07 -19.77
C ARG A 350 -9.23 61.96 -18.76
N LEU A 351 -9.65 62.32 -17.55
CA LEU A 351 -10.04 61.34 -16.53
C LEU A 351 -11.26 60.53 -16.96
N ASP A 352 -12.27 61.17 -17.55
CA ASP A 352 -13.47 60.47 -18.03
C ASP A 352 -13.13 59.47 -19.15
N LYS A 353 -12.22 59.83 -20.07
CA LYS A 353 -11.72 58.87 -21.05
C LYS A 353 -11.03 57.67 -20.40
N ILE A 354 -10.13 57.90 -19.43
CA ILE A 354 -9.47 56.81 -18.69
C ILE A 354 -10.48 55.96 -17.91
N ARG A 355 -11.55 56.57 -17.38
CA ARG A 355 -12.65 55.85 -16.71
C ARG A 355 -13.38 54.92 -17.69
N CYS A 356 -13.77 55.42 -18.86
CA CYS A 356 -14.41 54.60 -19.88
C CYS A 356 -13.49 53.46 -20.35
N ASP A 357 -12.22 53.76 -20.65
CA ASP A 357 -11.23 52.76 -21.07
C ASP A 357 -11.05 51.67 -19.98
N LEU A 358 -11.08 52.04 -18.69
CA LEU A 358 -11.05 51.10 -17.57
C LEU A 358 -12.33 50.24 -17.50
N GLU A 359 -13.50 50.84 -17.63
CA GLU A 359 -14.79 50.15 -17.58
C GLU A 359 -14.92 49.14 -18.73
N GLU A 360 -14.53 49.53 -19.95
CA GLU A 360 -14.47 48.64 -21.11
C GLU A 360 -13.54 47.44 -20.85
N LEU A 361 -12.33 47.70 -20.34
CA LEU A 361 -11.36 46.65 -20.02
C LEU A 361 -11.86 45.71 -18.93
N ILE A 362 -12.53 46.22 -17.89
CA ILE A 362 -13.16 45.41 -16.84
C ILE A 362 -14.21 44.49 -17.48
N VAL A 363 -15.12 45.01 -18.29
CA VAL A 363 -16.17 44.19 -18.93
C VAL A 363 -15.57 43.05 -19.77
N ASP A 364 -14.55 43.34 -20.57
CA ASP A 364 -13.89 42.36 -21.43
C ASP A 364 -13.21 41.25 -20.62
N HIS A 365 -12.41 41.62 -19.62
CA HIS A 365 -11.69 40.67 -18.79
C HIS A 365 -12.63 39.86 -17.89
N LEU A 366 -13.67 40.46 -17.31
CA LEU A 366 -14.66 39.74 -16.51
C LEU A 366 -15.43 38.71 -17.35
N SER A 367 -15.81 39.08 -18.58
CA SER A 367 -16.46 38.17 -19.53
C SER A 367 -15.55 37.01 -19.93
N PHE A 368 -14.25 37.25 -20.07
CA PHE A 368 -13.26 36.20 -20.33
C PHE A 368 -13.04 35.30 -19.12
N MET A 369 -12.96 35.87 -17.90
CA MET A 369 -12.81 35.11 -16.65
C MET A 369 -14.03 34.23 -16.36
N GLU A 370 -15.24 34.68 -16.69
CA GLU A 370 -16.45 33.86 -16.57
C GLU A 370 -16.36 32.59 -17.43
N LYS A 371 -15.86 32.71 -18.67
CA LYS A 371 -15.61 31.56 -19.54
C LYS A 371 -14.53 30.64 -18.98
N CYS A 372 -13.43 31.21 -18.46
CA CYS A 372 -12.35 30.44 -17.87
C CYS A 372 -12.82 29.63 -16.66
N GLU A 373 -13.63 30.23 -15.78
CA GLU A 373 -14.17 29.57 -14.59
C GLU A 373 -15.16 28.46 -14.95
N LEU A 374 -16.00 28.69 -15.96
CA LEU A 374 -16.89 27.65 -16.49
C LEU A 374 -16.11 26.46 -17.07
N ASP A 375 -15.04 26.74 -17.80
CA ASP A 375 -14.16 25.70 -18.35
C ASP A 375 -13.40 24.95 -17.26
N ARG A 376 -13.02 25.61 -16.15
CA ARG A 376 -12.46 24.95 -14.96
C ARG A 376 -13.42 23.93 -14.37
N MET A 377 -14.67 24.32 -14.16
CA MET A 377 -15.70 23.42 -13.65
C MET A 377 -15.93 22.21 -14.57
N ARG A 378 -15.88 22.42 -15.90
CA ARG A 378 -15.99 21.33 -16.88
C ARG A 378 -14.76 20.42 -16.87
N ALA A 379 -13.56 20.99 -16.74
CA ALA A 379 -12.30 20.24 -16.65
C ALA A 379 -12.32 19.34 -15.40
N LEU A 380 -12.66 19.88 -14.23
CA LEU A 380 -12.80 19.09 -12.99
C LEU A 380 -13.80 17.94 -13.14
N LYS A 381 -14.98 18.21 -13.72
CA LYS A 381 -15.97 17.16 -13.99
C LYS A 381 -15.41 16.04 -14.88
N LYS A 382 -14.65 16.39 -15.91
CA LYS A 382 -14.01 15.41 -16.80
C LYS A 382 -12.93 14.61 -16.07
N VAL A 383 -12.08 15.28 -15.30
CA VAL A 383 -10.99 14.65 -14.53
C VAL A 383 -11.53 13.60 -13.56
N ILE A 384 -12.63 13.89 -12.86
CA ILE A 384 -13.28 12.93 -11.95
C ILE A 384 -13.77 11.69 -12.73
N LEU A 385 -14.29 11.88 -13.94
CA LEU A 385 -14.72 10.77 -14.81
C LEU A 385 -13.52 9.92 -15.26
N ASP A 386 -12.43 10.55 -15.71
CA ASP A 386 -11.21 9.88 -16.16
C ASP A 386 -10.54 9.10 -15.01
N PHE A 387 -10.57 9.66 -13.79
CA PHE A 387 -10.14 8.98 -12.57
C PHE A 387 -10.99 7.74 -12.26
N ALA A 388 -12.31 7.86 -12.30
CA ALA A 388 -13.20 6.72 -12.08
C ALA A 388 -12.97 5.61 -13.12
N ALA A 389 -12.78 5.98 -14.39
CA ALA A 389 -12.51 5.05 -15.47
C ALA A 389 -11.19 4.28 -15.29
N SER A 390 -10.14 4.95 -14.79
CA SER A 390 -8.83 4.34 -14.51
C SER A 390 -8.91 3.15 -13.55
N ILE A 391 -9.86 3.21 -12.61
CA ILE A 391 -10.12 2.15 -11.64
C ILE A 391 -11.12 1.12 -12.22
N SER A 392 -12.26 1.58 -12.75
CA SER A 392 -13.35 0.68 -13.15
C SER A 392 -12.96 -0.31 -14.25
N ASN A 393 -12.09 0.11 -15.17
CA ASN A 393 -11.64 -0.74 -16.28
C ASN A 393 -10.84 -1.97 -15.84
N ASN A 394 -10.31 -1.95 -14.61
CA ASN A 394 -9.47 -3.02 -14.07
C ASN A 394 -10.22 -3.94 -13.09
N ILE A 395 -11.45 -3.62 -12.71
CA ILE A 395 -12.25 -4.40 -11.74
C ILE A 395 -12.46 -5.85 -12.23
N THR A 396 -12.71 -6.05 -13.52
CA THR A 396 -12.91 -7.39 -14.08
C THR A 396 -11.65 -8.24 -13.97
N SER A 397 -10.46 -7.64 -14.09
CA SER A 397 -9.18 -8.33 -13.93
C SER A 397 -8.95 -8.75 -12.48
N ILE A 398 -9.23 -7.87 -11.50
CA ILE A 398 -9.18 -8.20 -10.07
C ILE A 398 -10.19 -9.30 -9.73
N LYS A 399 -11.41 -9.26 -10.29
CA LYS A 399 -12.37 -10.34 -10.11
C LYS A 399 -11.83 -11.67 -10.67
N ALA A 400 -11.19 -11.65 -11.83
CA ALA A 400 -10.64 -12.85 -12.44
C ALA A 400 -9.54 -13.51 -11.61
N THR A 401 -8.70 -12.75 -10.91
CA THR A 401 -7.68 -13.33 -10.00
C THR A 401 -8.36 -14.02 -8.80
N ILE A 402 -9.40 -13.42 -8.23
CA ILE A 402 -10.20 -14.03 -7.14
C ILE A 402 -10.88 -15.32 -7.62
N ASP A 403 -11.49 -15.31 -8.80
CA ASP A 403 -12.16 -16.50 -9.36
C ASP A 403 -11.16 -17.65 -9.52
N LYS A 404 -9.92 -17.38 -9.95
CA LYS A 404 -8.87 -18.42 -10.06
C LYS A 404 -8.35 -18.91 -8.72
N ILE A 405 -8.28 -18.05 -7.69
CA ILE A 405 -7.94 -18.47 -6.33
C ILE A 405 -8.96 -19.52 -5.84
N LEU A 406 -10.25 -19.34 -6.15
CA LEU A 406 -11.28 -20.33 -5.84
C LEU A 406 -11.07 -21.64 -6.61
N VAL A 407 -10.67 -21.59 -7.88
CA VAL A 407 -10.30 -22.81 -8.63
C VAL A 407 -9.15 -23.57 -7.95
N TYR A 408 -8.14 -22.87 -7.43
CA TYR A 408 -7.06 -23.53 -6.68
C TYR A 408 -7.53 -24.17 -5.37
N GLU A 409 -8.54 -23.60 -4.71
CA GLU A 409 -9.18 -24.22 -3.55
C GLU A 409 -9.90 -25.52 -3.95
N GLU A 410 -10.68 -25.50 -5.04
CA GLU A 410 -11.39 -26.68 -5.56
C GLU A 410 -10.46 -27.84 -5.95
N THR A 411 -9.20 -27.54 -6.30
CA THR A 411 -8.20 -28.59 -6.60
C THR A 411 -7.69 -29.34 -5.37
N ILE A 412 -7.91 -28.82 -4.15
CA ILE A 412 -7.46 -29.46 -2.92
C ILE A 412 -8.32 -30.69 -2.65
N SER A 413 -7.68 -31.85 -2.47
CA SER A 413 -8.37 -33.10 -2.16
C SER A 413 -7.84 -33.69 -0.85
N PRO A 414 -8.50 -33.41 0.29
CA PRO A 414 -8.03 -33.86 1.61
C PRO A 414 -7.82 -35.37 1.70
N ASP A 415 -8.74 -36.16 1.12
CA ASP A 415 -8.64 -37.62 1.13
C ASP A 415 -7.45 -38.13 0.31
N LYS A 416 -7.17 -37.51 -0.84
CA LYS A 416 -6.01 -37.87 -1.68
C LYS A 416 -4.70 -37.45 -1.04
N ASP A 417 -4.64 -36.28 -0.42
CA ASP A 417 -3.44 -35.80 0.27
C ASP A 417 -3.16 -36.63 1.53
N LEU A 418 -4.19 -37.02 2.28
CA LEU A 418 -4.05 -37.97 3.39
C LEU A 418 -3.59 -39.35 2.90
N LEU A 419 -4.15 -39.83 1.79
CA LEU A 419 -3.73 -41.09 1.19
C LEU A 419 -2.27 -41.02 0.71
N PHE A 420 -1.86 -39.91 0.11
CA PHE A 420 -0.46 -39.65 -0.29
C PHE A 420 0.47 -39.70 0.94
N LEU A 421 0.08 -39.05 2.04
CA LEU A 421 0.83 -39.11 3.30
C LEU A 421 0.97 -40.56 3.78
N LEU A 422 -0.13 -41.30 3.85
CA LEU A 422 -0.11 -42.69 4.29
C LEU A 422 0.71 -43.58 3.35
N GLN A 423 0.60 -43.43 2.04
CA GLN A 423 1.30 -44.28 1.06
C GLN A 423 2.82 -44.08 1.11
N ASN A 424 3.27 -42.83 1.25
CA ASN A 424 4.69 -42.49 1.21
C ASN A 424 5.40 -42.62 2.57
N TYR A 425 4.67 -42.42 3.67
CA TYR A 425 5.28 -42.31 5.00
C TYR A 425 4.84 -43.38 6.01
N ARG A 426 3.96 -44.32 5.65
CA ARG A 426 3.63 -45.45 6.55
C ARG A 426 4.85 -46.32 6.82
N THR A 427 4.98 -46.76 8.07
CA THR A 427 6.13 -47.56 8.55
C THR A 427 5.79 -49.03 8.80
N GLY A 428 4.51 -49.36 8.91
CA GLY A 428 4.03 -50.74 9.10
C GLY A 428 2.66 -50.79 9.76
N PRO A 429 1.96 -51.93 9.70
CA PRO A 429 0.71 -52.13 10.40
C PRO A 429 0.93 -52.35 11.91
N PHE A 430 -0.15 -52.24 12.69
CA PHE A 430 -0.14 -52.65 14.09
C PHE A 430 0.14 -54.16 14.21
N SER A 431 1.30 -54.51 14.77
CA SER A 431 1.74 -55.89 15.01
C SER A 431 2.31 -56.01 16.43
N PRO A 432 1.49 -56.40 17.41
CA PRO A 432 1.91 -56.53 18.80
C PRO A 432 2.85 -57.72 19.00
N ASN A 433 3.92 -57.53 19.78
CA ASN A 433 4.88 -58.57 20.14
C ASN A 433 4.76 -58.90 21.62
N VAL A 434 4.22 -60.08 21.93
CA VAL A 434 4.02 -60.52 23.31
C VAL A 434 5.30 -61.18 23.83
N VAL A 435 5.75 -60.75 25.00
CA VAL A 435 6.83 -61.42 25.72
C VAL A 435 6.26 -62.65 26.41
N LEU A 436 6.90 -63.81 26.21
CA LEU A 436 6.51 -65.06 26.84
C LEU A 436 7.22 -65.20 28.19
N TYR A 437 6.51 -65.70 29.19
CA TYR A 437 7.16 -66.19 30.41
C TYR A 437 8.05 -67.38 30.06
N ASP A 438 9.36 -67.24 30.30
CA ASP A 438 10.34 -68.30 30.04
C ASP A 438 10.88 -68.84 31.36
N ASN A 439 10.56 -70.10 31.67
CA ASN A 439 11.01 -70.78 32.87
C ASN A 439 11.72 -72.06 32.48
N TYR A 440 12.91 -72.25 33.04
CA TYR A 440 13.80 -73.38 32.79
C TYR A 440 13.11 -74.76 32.84
N TYR A 441 12.07 -74.93 33.66
CA TYR A 441 11.34 -76.19 33.81
C TYR A 441 10.00 -76.25 33.06
N ASP A 442 9.27 -75.13 32.96
CA ASP A 442 7.98 -75.06 32.28
C ASP A 442 7.63 -73.61 31.86
N SER A 443 8.11 -73.22 30.69
CA SER A 443 7.83 -71.90 30.10
C SER A 443 6.34 -71.73 29.75
N PHE A 444 5.85 -70.50 29.89
CA PHE A 444 4.53 -70.01 29.45
C PHE A 444 3.33 -70.88 29.86
N ARG A 445 3.40 -71.58 31.00
CA ARG A 445 2.39 -72.56 31.49
C ARG A 445 0.96 -72.08 31.33
N ASP A 446 0.66 -70.92 31.90
CA ASP A 446 -0.70 -70.39 32.00
C ASP A 446 -1.02 -69.35 30.92
N GLN A 447 0.00 -68.89 30.17
CA GLN A 447 -0.14 -67.82 29.20
C GLN A 447 -0.95 -68.27 27.96
N ILE A 448 -1.97 -67.51 27.60
CA ILE A 448 -2.83 -67.79 26.43
C ILE A 448 -2.32 -67.03 25.20
N PHE A 449 -1.99 -65.77 25.36
CA PHE A 449 -1.62 -64.87 24.28
C PHE A 449 -0.11 -64.86 24.01
N GLY A 450 0.29 -64.74 22.74
CA GLY A 450 1.70 -64.79 22.34
C GLY A 450 2.27 -66.20 22.14
N VAL A 451 1.62 -67.23 22.66
CA VAL A 451 2.10 -68.62 22.56
C VAL A 451 1.83 -69.16 21.16
N GLY A 452 2.85 -69.78 20.56
CA GLY A 452 2.74 -70.41 19.23
C GLY A 452 1.60 -71.41 19.14
N LEU A 453 0.94 -71.44 17.98
CA LEU A 453 -0.31 -72.19 17.76
C LEU A 453 -0.15 -73.70 18.07
N GLU A 454 0.97 -74.30 17.66
CA GLU A 454 1.27 -75.71 17.92
C GLU A 454 1.36 -76.01 19.43
N SER A 455 2.10 -75.17 20.17
CA SER A 455 2.26 -75.29 21.62
C SER A 455 0.94 -75.09 22.36
N ARG A 456 0.11 -74.12 21.94
CA ARG A 456 -1.21 -73.86 22.52
C ARG A 456 -2.15 -75.04 22.30
N CYS A 457 -2.25 -75.55 21.07
CA CYS A 457 -3.09 -76.70 20.75
C CYS A 457 -2.70 -77.97 21.51
N LYS A 458 -1.39 -78.25 21.64
CA LYS A 458 -0.88 -79.37 22.45
C LYS A 458 -1.32 -79.26 23.92
N ARG A 459 -1.25 -78.06 24.50
CA ARG A 459 -1.67 -77.81 25.90
C ARG A 459 -3.18 -77.88 26.10
N ASP A 460 -3.93 -77.44 25.10
CA ASP A 460 -5.40 -77.50 25.10
C ASP A 460 -5.94 -78.91 24.89
N ASN A 461 -5.08 -79.85 24.48
CA ASN A 461 -5.45 -81.18 23.97
C ASN A 461 -6.52 -81.09 22.86
N LYS A 462 -6.40 -80.07 21.99
CA LYS A 462 -7.31 -79.80 20.87
C LYS A 462 -6.53 -79.40 19.63
N THR A 463 -7.12 -79.60 18.45
CA THR A 463 -6.50 -79.17 17.18
C THR A 463 -6.74 -77.70 16.84
N VAL A 464 -7.67 -77.05 17.53
CA VAL A 464 -7.97 -75.62 17.44
C VAL A 464 -7.89 -75.06 18.87
N PRO A 465 -7.24 -73.91 19.12
CA PRO A 465 -7.17 -73.34 20.45
C PRO A 465 -8.55 -73.14 21.08
N VAL A 466 -8.66 -73.38 22.39
CA VAL A 466 -9.91 -73.21 23.11
C VAL A 466 -10.37 -71.75 23.06
N ILE A 467 -9.47 -70.76 23.10
CA ILE A 467 -9.83 -69.35 22.92
C ILE A 467 -10.53 -69.09 21.58
N VAL A 468 -10.02 -69.64 20.48
CA VAL A 468 -10.63 -69.47 19.15
C VAL A 468 -11.98 -70.18 19.10
N SER A 469 -12.02 -71.46 19.48
CA SER A 469 -13.25 -72.25 19.40
C SER A 469 -14.36 -71.74 20.33
N SER A 470 -14.04 -71.30 21.55
CA SER A 470 -15.01 -70.72 22.49
C SER A 470 -15.59 -69.41 21.98
N ILE A 471 -14.77 -68.50 21.44
CA ILE A 471 -15.24 -67.25 20.84
C ILE A 471 -16.18 -67.54 19.66
N LEU A 472 -15.75 -68.37 18.70
CA LEU A 472 -16.56 -68.66 17.51
C LEU A 472 -17.89 -69.34 17.88
N SER A 473 -17.87 -70.29 18.82
CA SER A 473 -19.09 -70.96 19.29
C SER A 473 -20.03 -70.02 20.05
N TYR A 474 -19.48 -69.12 20.88
CA TYR A 474 -20.29 -68.11 21.57
C TYR A 474 -20.92 -67.13 20.57
N MET A 475 -20.14 -66.60 19.62
CA MET A 475 -20.65 -65.72 18.55
C MET A 475 -21.75 -66.41 17.73
N ASP A 476 -21.57 -67.69 17.38
CA ASP A 476 -22.61 -68.48 16.70
C ASP A 476 -23.91 -68.60 17.53
N SER A 477 -23.79 -68.70 18.86
CA SER A 477 -24.96 -68.83 19.74
C SER A 477 -25.79 -67.56 19.89
N ILE A 478 -25.16 -66.39 19.76
CA ILE A 478 -25.84 -65.09 19.95
C ILE A 478 -26.36 -64.49 18.64
N TYR A 479 -25.95 -64.98 17.46
CA TYR A 479 -26.45 -64.45 16.19
C TYR A 479 -27.98 -64.42 16.08
N PRO A 480 -28.73 -65.46 16.51
CA PRO A 480 -30.19 -65.41 16.48
C PRO A 480 -30.78 -64.28 17.33
N ASP A 481 -30.12 -63.91 18.43
CA ASP A 481 -30.58 -62.92 19.39
C ASP A 481 -30.25 -61.47 18.98
N LEU A 482 -29.39 -61.29 17.96
CA LEU A 482 -29.05 -59.97 17.43
C LEU A 482 -30.18 -59.42 16.54
N ALA A 483 -30.48 -58.14 16.73
CA ALA A 483 -31.66 -57.47 16.17
C ALA A 483 -31.72 -57.43 14.64
N SER A 484 -30.57 -57.41 13.94
CA SER A 484 -30.53 -57.38 12.47
C SER A 484 -29.22 -57.96 11.91
N ASP A 485 -29.25 -58.32 10.63
CA ASP A 485 -28.06 -58.75 9.88
C ASP A 485 -26.97 -57.67 9.85
N GLU A 486 -27.34 -56.40 9.82
CA GLU A 486 -26.37 -55.31 9.94
C GLU A 486 -25.66 -55.29 11.29
N VAL A 487 -26.36 -55.60 12.38
CA VAL A 487 -25.74 -55.68 13.71
C VAL A 487 -24.77 -56.87 13.76
N ARG A 488 -25.15 -58.00 13.13
CA ARG A 488 -24.29 -59.19 13.01
C ARG A 488 -23.00 -58.87 12.25
N THR A 489 -23.09 -58.19 11.10
CA THR A 489 -21.89 -57.81 10.31
C THR A 489 -21.05 -56.76 11.03
N LYS A 490 -21.68 -55.73 11.61
CA LYS A 490 -21.01 -54.66 12.37
C LYS A 490 -20.20 -55.21 13.55
N SER A 491 -20.65 -56.30 14.18
CA SER A 491 -19.90 -56.92 15.29
C SER A 491 -18.48 -57.36 14.92
N TRP A 492 -18.19 -57.60 13.64
CA TRP A 492 -16.86 -57.99 13.17
C TRP A 492 -16.09 -56.88 12.45
N LEU A 493 -16.80 -55.89 11.91
CA LEU A 493 -16.22 -54.84 11.06
C LEU A 493 -16.00 -53.51 11.78
N ILE A 494 -16.63 -53.30 12.95
CA ILE A 494 -16.46 -52.06 13.70
C ILE A 494 -15.08 -52.00 14.37
N SER A 495 -14.47 -50.81 14.34
CA SER A 495 -13.24 -50.56 15.09
C SER A 495 -13.54 -50.41 16.58
N VAL A 496 -12.92 -51.27 17.39
CA VAL A 496 -13.06 -51.24 18.86
C VAL A 496 -11.87 -50.53 19.47
N ARG A 497 -12.12 -49.75 20.54
CA ARG A 497 -11.06 -49.11 21.31
C ARG A 497 -10.12 -50.17 21.89
N LEU A 498 -8.84 -50.07 21.58
CA LEU A 498 -7.81 -51.03 21.99
C LEU A 498 -7.79 -51.28 23.52
N GLN A 499 -8.13 -50.25 24.31
CA GLN A 499 -8.25 -50.38 25.76
C GLN A 499 -9.29 -51.42 26.20
N SER A 500 -10.46 -51.46 25.56
CA SER A 500 -11.51 -52.44 25.85
C SER A 500 -11.05 -53.85 25.48
N THR A 501 -10.38 -53.98 24.32
CA THR A 501 -9.79 -55.24 23.86
C THR A 501 -8.72 -55.75 24.83
N HIS A 502 -7.82 -54.88 25.31
CA HIS A 502 -6.80 -55.23 26.30
C HIS A 502 -7.40 -55.57 27.68
N ALA A 503 -8.47 -54.88 28.10
CA ALA A 503 -9.16 -55.19 29.35
C ALA A 503 -9.77 -56.59 29.32
N LEU A 504 -10.41 -56.97 28.21
CA LEU A 504 -10.93 -58.34 28.04
C LEU A 504 -9.79 -59.36 27.91
N ARG A 505 -8.74 -59.06 27.13
CA ARG A 505 -7.52 -59.89 27.04
C ARG A 505 -6.94 -60.20 28.42
N SER A 506 -6.84 -59.20 29.30
CA SER A 506 -6.33 -59.38 30.66
C SER A 506 -7.23 -60.26 31.51
N GLN A 507 -8.55 -60.11 31.40
CA GLN A 507 -9.51 -60.96 32.10
C GLN A 507 -9.47 -62.41 31.60
N ILE A 508 -9.24 -62.63 30.30
CA ILE A 508 -9.04 -63.97 29.73
C ILE A 508 -7.80 -64.65 30.32
N GLU A 509 -6.68 -63.94 30.42
CA GLU A 509 -5.46 -64.46 31.06
C GLU A 509 -5.69 -64.80 32.54
N GLN A 510 -6.47 -63.99 33.27
CA GLN A 510 -6.78 -64.23 34.69
C GLN A 510 -7.68 -65.45 34.91
N VAL A 511 -8.71 -65.61 34.10
CA VAL A 511 -9.69 -66.70 34.21
C VAL A 511 -9.12 -68.02 33.67
N GLY A 512 -8.16 -67.94 32.74
CA GLY A 512 -7.55 -69.10 32.11
C GLY A 512 -8.52 -69.85 31.20
N ILE A 513 -8.05 -70.91 30.55
CA ILE A 513 -8.81 -71.56 29.49
C ILE A 513 -10.06 -72.29 29.95
N ASN A 514 -10.08 -72.73 31.21
CA ASN A 514 -11.20 -73.48 31.78
C ASN A 514 -12.41 -72.60 32.10
N GLY A 515 -12.22 -71.28 32.25
CA GLY A 515 -13.32 -70.36 32.53
C GLY A 515 -13.85 -69.62 31.30
N LEU A 516 -13.45 -70.01 30.09
CA LEU A 516 -13.97 -69.48 28.81
C LEU A 516 -15.33 -70.09 28.44
N ILE A 517 -16.28 -70.01 29.37
CA ILE A 517 -17.66 -70.53 29.26
C ILE A 517 -18.64 -69.43 28.78
N PRO A 518 -19.83 -69.77 28.26
CA PRO A 518 -20.80 -68.78 27.76
C PRO A 518 -21.14 -67.65 28.76
N GLU A 519 -21.19 -67.95 30.06
CA GLU A 519 -21.45 -66.99 31.13
C GLU A 519 -20.32 -65.98 31.35
N PHE A 520 -19.10 -66.30 30.93
CA PHE A 520 -17.99 -65.36 30.92
C PHE A 520 -18.16 -64.37 29.76
N TRP A 521 -18.45 -64.89 28.56
CA TRP A 521 -18.58 -64.09 27.35
C TRP A 521 -19.79 -63.15 27.37
N SER A 522 -20.89 -63.53 28.01
CA SER A 522 -22.11 -62.69 28.13
C SER A 522 -21.93 -61.38 28.90
N LYS A 523 -20.80 -61.20 29.59
CA LYS A 523 -20.45 -59.97 30.29
C LYS A 523 -19.87 -58.89 29.38
N PHE A 524 -19.55 -59.22 28.12
CA PHE A 524 -18.84 -58.32 27.22
C PHE A 524 -19.62 -58.09 25.93
N PRO A 525 -19.51 -56.90 25.32
CA PRO A 525 -20.11 -56.64 24.01
C PRO A 525 -19.52 -57.55 22.91
N PRO A 526 -20.33 -58.04 21.96
CA PRO A 526 -19.87 -58.92 20.87
C PRO A 526 -18.67 -58.36 20.10
N GLU A 527 -18.67 -57.07 19.79
CA GLU A 527 -17.58 -56.39 19.09
C GLU A 527 -16.25 -56.42 19.85
N VAL A 528 -16.29 -56.38 21.19
CA VAL A 528 -15.07 -56.48 22.01
C VAL A 528 -14.53 -57.91 21.95
N ILE A 529 -15.41 -58.91 21.92
CA ILE A 529 -15.05 -60.33 21.82
C ILE A 529 -14.41 -60.64 20.46
N THR A 530 -15.00 -60.17 19.36
CA THR A 530 -14.43 -60.33 18.01
C THR A 530 -13.08 -59.61 17.89
N SER A 531 -12.95 -58.41 18.47
CA SER A 531 -11.70 -57.65 18.53
C SER A 531 -10.59 -58.42 19.26
N VAL A 532 -10.91 -59.13 20.34
CA VAL A 532 -9.92 -59.96 21.05
C VAL A 532 -9.48 -61.17 20.23
N LEU A 533 -10.38 -61.78 19.44
CA LEU A 533 -9.96 -62.83 18.49
C LEU A 533 -8.96 -62.28 17.47
N LYS A 534 -9.22 -61.09 16.92
CA LYS A 534 -8.29 -60.40 16.01
C LYS A 534 -6.94 -60.16 16.69
N LEU A 535 -6.95 -59.65 17.91
CA LEU A 535 -5.73 -59.40 18.69
C LEU A 535 -4.96 -60.69 18.96
N TYR A 536 -5.64 -61.78 19.33
CA TYR A 536 -5.03 -63.10 19.55
C TYR A 536 -4.25 -63.57 18.32
N LEU A 537 -4.83 -63.45 17.12
CA LEU A 537 -4.18 -63.85 15.86
C LEU A 537 -3.00 -62.94 15.49
N LEU A 538 -3.09 -61.65 15.80
CA LEU A 538 -1.98 -60.70 15.59
C LEU A 538 -0.81 -60.95 16.55
N GLU A 539 -1.09 -61.36 17.78
CA GLU A 539 -0.10 -61.64 18.82
C GLU A 539 0.60 -63.00 18.67
N LEU A 540 0.16 -63.87 17.75
CA LEU A 540 0.88 -65.10 17.44
C LEU A 540 2.32 -64.80 17.00
N PRO A 541 3.31 -65.66 17.30
CA PRO A 541 4.71 -65.42 16.91
C PRO A 541 4.93 -65.41 15.38
N ASP A 542 4.07 -66.08 14.63
CA ASP A 542 3.95 -65.98 13.17
C ASP A 542 2.45 -65.95 12.79
N SER A 543 2.10 -65.46 11.60
CA SER A 543 0.70 -65.41 11.18
C SER A 543 0.09 -66.81 11.07
N LEU A 544 -1.25 -66.88 11.08
CA LEU A 544 -1.99 -68.14 11.03
C LEU A 544 -1.56 -69.03 9.84
N VAL A 545 -1.34 -68.41 8.69
CA VAL A 545 -0.54 -68.96 7.60
C VAL A 545 0.89 -68.42 7.75
N PRO A 546 1.90 -69.29 7.97
CA PRO A 546 3.27 -68.86 8.23
C PRO A 546 3.82 -67.91 7.16
N SER A 547 4.60 -66.92 7.59
CA SER A 547 5.23 -65.95 6.68
C SER A 547 6.19 -66.59 5.66
N SER A 548 6.65 -67.83 5.90
CA SER A 548 7.51 -68.60 4.98
C SER A 548 6.86 -68.90 3.63
N VAL A 549 5.53 -68.97 3.55
CA VAL A 549 4.81 -69.23 2.30
C VAL A 549 4.31 -67.96 1.60
N TYR A 550 4.60 -66.78 2.16
CA TYR A 550 4.14 -65.48 1.63
C TYR A 550 4.53 -65.28 0.16
N GLU A 551 5.81 -65.48 -0.18
CA GLU A 551 6.31 -65.29 -1.55
C GLU A 551 5.70 -66.28 -2.55
N LEU A 552 5.37 -67.49 -2.10
CA LEU A 552 4.69 -68.49 -2.94
C LEU A 552 3.25 -68.05 -3.25
N ILE A 553 2.53 -67.55 -2.24
CA ILE A 553 1.18 -67.02 -2.41
C ILE A 553 1.19 -65.80 -3.34
N LYS A 554 2.14 -64.89 -3.13
CA LYS A 554 2.37 -63.73 -4.02
C LYS A 554 2.63 -64.16 -5.47
N THR A 555 3.49 -65.16 -5.68
CA THR A 555 3.78 -65.71 -7.01
C THR A 555 2.52 -66.27 -7.68
N ILE A 556 1.66 -66.97 -6.94
CA ILE A 556 0.38 -67.46 -7.47
C ILE A 556 -0.50 -66.30 -7.94
N TYR A 557 -0.63 -65.24 -7.13
CA TYR A 557 -1.49 -64.10 -7.48
C TYR A 557 -0.96 -63.23 -8.62
N ASN A 558 0.36 -63.21 -8.82
CA ASN A 558 1.00 -62.56 -9.97
C ASN A 558 0.81 -63.37 -11.25
N ASN A 559 0.94 -64.70 -11.19
CA ASN A 559 0.86 -65.57 -12.37
C ASN A 559 -0.58 -65.92 -12.76
N TYR A 560 -1.49 -66.00 -11.78
CA TYR A 560 -2.88 -66.43 -11.94
C TYR A 560 -3.87 -65.35 -11.46
N GLY A 561 -3.59 -64.10 -11.84
CA GLY A 561 -4.26 -62.92 -11.32
C GLY A 561 -5.67 -62.68 -11.88
N THR A 562 -6.03 -63.25 -13.02
CA THR A 562 -7.29 -62.96 -13.72
C THR A 562 -8.46 -63.83 -13.24
N LYS A 563 -9.70 -63.46 -13.61
CA LYS A 563 -10.90 -64.23 -13.28
C LYS A 563 -10.93 -65.59 -13.98
N GLU A 564 -10.41 -65.69 -15.20
CA GLU A 564 -10.35 -66.93 -16.00
C GLU A 564 -9.42 -67.97 -15.36
N GLN A 565 -8.37 -67.53 -14.67
CA GLN A 565 -7.37 -68.39 -14.03
C GLN A 565 -7.74 -68.81 -12.61
N THR A 566 -9.01 -68.65 -12.20
CA THR A 566 -9.45 -68.92 -10.83
C THR A 566 -9.22 -70.37 -10.43
N GLU A 567 -9.54 -71.35 -11.27
CA GLU A 567 -9.32 -72.76 -10.92
C GLU A 567 -7.85 -73.08 -10.62
N ASP A 568 -6.92 -72.58 -11.44
CA ASP A 568 -5.49 -72.83 -11.27
C ASP A 568 -4.93 -72.07 -10.05
N ARG A 569 -5.44 -70.87 -9.79
CA ARG A 569 -5.17 -70.12 -8.56
C ARG A 569 -5.61 -70.89 -7.31
N ILE A 570 -6.84 -71.40 -7.29
CA ILE A 570 -7.40 -72.16 -6.16
C ILE A 570 -6.65 -73.50 -5.98
N LYS A 571 -6.26 -74.19 -7.06
CA LYS A 571 -5.39 -75.38 -7.00
C LYS A 571 -4.02 -75.05 -6.38
N GLY A 572 -3.41 -73.95 -6.79
CA GLY A 572 -2.13 -73.46 -6.25
C GLY A 572 -2.22 -73.19 -4.74
N ILE A 573 -3.23 -72.43 -4.30
CA ILE A 573 -3.50 -72.13 -2.90
C ILE A 573 -3.70 -73.42 -2.09
N THR A 574 -4.51 -74.33 -2.62
CA THR A 574 -4.81 -75.63 -1.99
C THR A 574 -3.53 -76.45 -1.79
N ASN A 575 -2.59 -76.41 -2.73
CA ASN A 575 -1.33 -77.14 -2.62
C ASN A 575 -0.41 -76.56 -1.54
N ILE A 576 -0.29 -75.23 -1.45
CA ILE A 576 0.47 -74.57 -0.37
C ILE A 576 -0.11 -74.92 0.99
N LEU A 577 -1.44 -74.88 1.13
CA LEU A 577 -2.12 -75.15 2.40
C LEU A 577 -1.97 -76.59 2.89
N LYS A 578 -1.68 -77.57 2.01
CA LYS A 578 -1.45 -78.97 2.41
C LYS A 578 -0.16 -79.16 3.20
N ASP A 579 0.82 -78.28 2.98
CA ASP A 579 2.13 -78.36 3.61
C ASP A 579 2.17 -77.67 4.98
N LEU A 580 1.06 -77.07 5.42
CA LEU A 580 0.94 -76.43 6.73
C LEU A 580 0.66 -77.43 7.85
N ASP A 581 1.06 -77.08 9.08
CA ASP A 581 0.79 -77.91 10.24
C ASP A 581 -0.72 -78.05 10.52
N ARG A 582 -1.10 -79.22 11.07
CA ARG A 582 -2.50 -79.53 11.37
C ARG A 582 -3.20 -78.48 12.24
N PRO A 583 -2.58 -77.89 13.28
CA PRO A 583 -3.17 -76.79 14.05
C PRO A 583 -3.49 -75.55 13.21
N ASN A 584 -2.60 -75.16 12.29
CA ASN A 584 -2.79 -74.00 11.41
C ASN A 584 -3.96 -74.23 10.45
N ILE A 585 -4.00 -75.39 9.77
CA ILE A 585 -5.09 -75.74 8.85
C ILE A 585 -6.42 -75.84 9.59
N ALA A 586 -6.45 -76.49 10.75
CA ALA A 586 -7.67 -76.69 11.52
C ALA A 586 -8.23 -75.36 12.04
N THR A 587 -7.37 -74.48 12.55
CA THR A 587 -7.74 -73.15 13.06
C THR A 587 -8.21 -72.23 11.93
N LEU A 588 -7.49 -72.20 10.81
CA LEU A 588 -7.91 -71.46 9.61
C LEU A 588 -9.25 -71.96 9.08
N ASN A 589 -9.43 -73.28 8.97
CA ASN A 589 -10.71 -73.86 8.54
C ASN A 589 -11.84 -73.54 9.52
N ALA A 590 -11.60 -73.50 10.84
CA ALA A 590 -12.62 -73.14 11.82
C ALA A 590 -13.10 -71.70 11.63
N ILE A 591 -12.16 -70.75 11.50
CA ILE A 591 -12.45 -69.34 11.26
C ILE A 591 -13.17 -69.15 9.91
N CYS A 592 -12.64 -69.70 8.82
CA CYS A 592 -13.31 -69.64 7.51
C CYS A 592 -14.68 -70.31 7.51
N THR A 593 -14.88 -71.40 8.28
CA THR A 593 -16.19 -72.05 8.39
C THR A 593 -17.20 -71.15 9.10
N HIS A 594 -16.78 -70.45 10.15
CA HIS A 594 -17.64 -69.52 10.87
C HIS A 594 -18.06 -68.35 9.98
N PHE A 595 -17.10 -67.68 9.34
CA PHE A 595 -17.42 -66.57 8.43
C PHE A 595 -18.23 -67.01 7.21
N GLN A 596 -17.90 -68.15 6.59
CA GLN A 596 -18.68 -68.66 5.45
C GLN A 596 -20.12 -68.97 5.85
N ARG A 597 -20.36 -69.49 7.07
CA ARG A 597 -21.72 -69.74 7.55
C ARG A 597 -22.50 -68.43 7.67
N LEU A 598 -21.89 -67.40 8.25
CA LEU A 598 -22.52 -66.09 8.35
C LEU A 598 -22.75 -65.47 6.97
N ILE A 599 -21.79 -65.54 6.04
CA ILE A 599 -21.95 -65.11 4.64
C ILE A 599 -23.15 -65.82 3.97
N THR A 600 -23.29 -67.13 4.14
CA THR A 600 -24.42 -67.89 3.60
C THR A 600 -25.75 -67.49 4.25
N ILE A 601 -25.80 -67.26 5.56
CA ILE A 601 -27.01 -66.75 6.24
C ILE A 601 -27.41 -65.38 5.71
N LEU A 602 -26.44 -64.50 5.44
CA LEU A 602 -26.68 -63.18 4.87
C LEU A 602 -27.18 -63.27 3.43
N ASP A 603 -26.62 -64.17 2.61
CA ASP A 603 -27.00 -64.36 1.21
C ASP A 603 -28.40 -64.98 1.04
N GLU A 604 -28.82 -65.84 1.97
CA GLU A 604 -30.15 -66.47 1.97
C GLU A 604 -31.30 -65.51 2.37
N ASN A 605 -30.99 -64.29 2.86
CA ASN A 605 -31.99 -63.30 3.25
C ASN A 605 -32.53 -62.49 2.05
N ARG A 606 -33.86 -62.30 2.01
CA ARG A 606 -34.58 -61.79 0.82
C ARG A 606 -34.38 -60.29 0.53
N ASP A 607 -34.03 -59.48 1.53
CA ASP A 607 -33.86 -58.03 1.39
C ASP A 607 -32.36 -57.67 1.36
N ASN A 608 -31.83 -57.28 0.19
CA ASN A 608 -30.42 -56.90 -0.02
C ASN A 608 -29.36 -57.95 0.46
N GLY A 609 -29.74 -59.22 0.63
CA GLY A 609 -28.89 -60.26 1.21
C GLY A 609 -27.57 -60.48 0.47
N SER A 610 -27.59 -60.60 -0.86
CA SER A 610 -26.38 -60.86 -1.65
C SER A 610 -25.39 -59.69 -1.66
N SER A 611 -25.87 -58.43 -1.64
CA SER A 611 -24.96 -57.27 -1.59
C SER A 611 -24.35 -57.10 -0.20
N LEU A 612 -25.12 -57.35 0.86
CA LEU A 612 -24.63 -57.34 2.24
C LEU A 612 -23.62 -58.47 2.49
N ALA A 613 -23.89 -59.67 1.97
CA ALA A 613 -22.99 -60.82 2.05
C ALA A 613 -21.64 -60.53 1.36
N GLN A 614 -21.66 -59.93 0.16
CA GLN A 614 -20.45 -59.54 -0.55
C GLN A 614 -19.69 -58.44 0.19
N SER A 615 -20.37 -57.39 0.66
CA SER A 615 -19.76 -56.32 1.46
C SER A 615 -19.15 -56.85 2.76
N PHE A 616 -19.80 -57.83 3.40
CA PHE A 616 -19.27 -58.48 4.58
C PHE A 616 -18.03 -59.33 4.28
N GLN A 617 -18.04 -60.09 3.17
CA GLN A 617 -16.87 -60.86 2.73
C GLN A 617 -15.67 -59.94 2.45
N ASP A 618 -15.87 -58.84 1.73
CA ASP A 618 -14.84 -57.83 1.47
C ASP A 618 -14.35 -57.19 2.79
N GLY A 619 -15.26 -56.83 3.69
CA GLY A 619 -14.92 -56.26 4.99
C GLY A 619 -14.07 -57.22 5.84
N ILE A 620 -14.44 -58.50 5.93
CA ILE A 620 -13.66 -59.51 6.67
C ILE A 620 -12.30 -59.74 6.00
N ALA A 621 -12.27 -59.83 4.67
CA ALA A 621 -11.01 -59.98 3.94
C ALA A 621 -10.08 -58.79 4.23
N GLN A 622 -10.61 -57.57 4.29
CA GLN A 622 -9.84 -56.38 4.65
C GLN A 622 -9.34 -56.44 6.11
N GLU A 623 -10.23 -56.71 7.07
CA GLU A 623 -9.92 -56.65 8.50
C GLU A 623 -9.01 -57.79 8.99
N PHE A 624 -9.18 -59.01 8.47
CA PHE A 624 -8.48 -60.21 8.93
C PHE A 624 -7.32 -60.64 8.02
N SER A 625 -7.12 -60.01 6.85
CA SER A 625 -6.02 -60.34 5.92
C SER A 625 -4.67 -60.46 6.61
N HIS A 626 -4.29 -59.44 7.39
CA HIS A 626 -3.01 -59.35 8.11
C HIS A 626 -2.93 -60.26 9.34
N CYS A 627 -4.08 -60.71 9.86
CA CYS A 627 -4.14 -61.73 10.91
C CYS A 627 -3.85 -63.12 10.33
N VAL A 628 -4.29 -63.35 9.10
CA VAL A 628 -4.18 -64.63 8.40
C VAL A 628 -2.81 -64.81 7.74
N LEU A 629 -2.34 -63.81 6.99
CA LEU A 629 -1.08 -63.86 6.26
C LEU A 629 -0.38 -62.50 6.34
N ARG A 630 0.87 -62.48 6.81
CA ARG A 630 1.71 -61.27 6.82
C ARG A 630 3.13 -61.57 6.35
N PRO A 631 3.80 -60.62 5.68
CA PRO A 631 5.20 -60.77 5.30
C PRO A 631 6.09 -60.74 6.56
N LYS A 632 7.24 -61.40 6.49
CA LYS A 632 8.22 -61.39 7.59
C LYS A 632 8.84 -60.01 7.82
N ILE A 633 9.00 -59.22 6.75
CA ILE A 633 9.56 -57.87 6.77
C ILE A 633 8.60 -56.95 6.02
N HIS A 634 8.24 -55.82 6.64
CA HIS A 634 7.45 -54.79 6.00
C HIS A 634 8.36 -53.83 5.22
N THR A 635 8.13 -53.76 3.92
CA THR A 635 8.68 -52.76 2.99
C THR A 635 7.54 -52.01 2.30
N ASN A 636 7.82 -50.85 1.71
CA ASN A 636 6.82 -50.09 0.93
C ASN A 636 6.13 -50.95 -0.14
N LEU A 637 6.86 -51.87 -0.78
CA LEU A 637 6.29 -52.80 -1.75
C LEU A 637 5.30 -53.78 -1.11
N THR A 638 5.67 -54.39 0.02
CA THR A 638 4.79 -55.36 0.71
C THR A 638 3.58 -54.71 1.38
N LEU A 639 3.69 -53.44 1.79
CA LEU A 639 2.57 -52.70 2.37
C LEU A 639 1.54 -52.29 1.30
N SER A 640 1.96 -52.15 0.05
CA SER A 640 1.09 -51.83 -1.10
C SER A 640 0.45 -53.08 -1.72
N ASP A 641 0.81 -54.25 -1.21
CA ASP A 641 0.39 -55.52 -1.76
C ASP A 641 -1.08 -55.81 -1.45
N LYS A 642 -1.83 -56.26 -2.47
CA LYS A 642 -3.23 -56.70 -2.35
C LYS A 642 -3.35 -58.22 -2.18
N HIS A 643 -2.25 -58.98 -2.23
CA HIS A 643 -2.27 -60.43 -2.19
C HIS A 643 -2.83 -60.98 -0.87
N THR A 644 -2.56 -60.36 0.28
CA THR A 644 -3.09 -60.80 1.59
C THR A 644 -4.61 -60.69 1.67
N PHE A 645 -5.17 -59.58 1.15
CA PHE A 645 -6.61 -59.39 0.99
C PHE A 645 -7.20 -60.44 0.05
N ARG A 646 -6.64 -60.58 -1.17
CA ARG A 646 -7.13 -61.53 -2.19
C ARG A 646 -7.08 -62.97 -1.68
N PHE A 647 -6.05 -63.31 -0.93
CA PHE A 647 -5.88 -64.61 -0.29
C PHE A 647 -7.03 -64.94 0.65
N LEU A 648 -7.33 -64.06 1.60
CA LEU A 648 -8.45 -64.30 2.52
C LEU A 648 -9.80 -64.27 1.79
N HIS A 649 -9.95 -63.38 0.81
CA HIS A 649 -11.17 -63.32 -0.01
C HIS A 649 -11.43 -64.63 -0.77
N ASP A 650 -10.41 -65.21 -1.42
CA ASP A 650 -10.51 -66.50 -2.10
C ASP A 650 -10.73 -67.67 -1.11
N LEU A 651 -10.14 -67.60 0.08
CA LEU A 651 -10.35 -68.62 1.12
C LEU A 651 -11.80 -68.68 1.62
N LEU A 652 -12.48 -67.54 1.67
CA LEU A 652 -13.89 -67.46 2.01
C LEU A 652 -14.74 -67.95 0.82
N GLY A 653 -14.58 -67.33 -0.36
CA GLY A 653 -15.39 -67.65 -1.54
C GLY A 653 -15.27 -69.10 -2.04
N HIS A 654 -14.10 -69.73 -1.89
CA HIS A 654 -13.82 -71.09 -2.37
C HIS A 654 -13.56 -72.09 -1.24
N LYS A 655 -14.06 -71.82 -0.03
CA LYS A 655 -13.81 -72.61 1.18
C LYS A 655 -14.07 -74.10 0.99
N THR A 656 -15.19 -74.47 0.36
CA THR A 656 -15.60 -75.87 0.19
C THR A 656 -14.63 -76.63 -0.72
N GLU A 657 -14.17 -75.99 -1.80
CA GLU A 657 -13.20 -76.55 -2.74
C GLU A 657 -11.82 -76.71 -2.10
N ILE A 658 -11.31 -75.65 -1.45
CA ILE A 658 -9.99 -75.62 -0.83
C ILE A 658 -9.90 -76.66 0.29
N PHE A 659 -10.75 -76.57 1.31
CA PHE A 659 -10.58 -77.38 2.53
C PHE A 659 -11.05 -78.84 2.38
N LYS A 660 -11.91 -79.16 1.41
CA LYS A 660 -12.23 -80.57 1.06
C LYS A 660 -11.02 -81.27 0.46
N ASN A 661 -10.24 -80.56 -0.35
CA ASN A 661 -9.07 -81.10 -1.04
C ASN A 661 -7.80 -81.11 -0.15
N VAL A 662 -7.70 -80.21 0.84
CA VAL A 662 -6.65 -80.28 1.88
C VAL A 662 -6.85 -81.47 2.82
N LYS A 663 -8.09 -81.77 3.25
CA LYS A 663 -8.41 -82.88 4.17
C LYS A 663 -8.19 -84.28 3.60
N ARG A 664 -8.36 -84.46 2.29
CA ARG A 664 -8.19 -85.77 1.61
C ARG A 664 -6.73 -86.24 1.53
N ALA A 665 -5.76 -85.31 1.48
CA ALA A 665 -4.35 -85.65 1.40
C ALA A 665 -3.75 -86.10 2.75
N GLY A 666 -4.20 -85.51 3.86
CA GLY A 666 -3.69 -85.83 5.21
C GLY A 666 -4.07 -87.22 5.74
N SER A 667 -5.05 -87.90 5.12
CA SER A 667 -5.50 -89.24 5.52
C SER A 667 -4.69 -90.38 4.90
N VAL A 668 -3.82 -90.12 3.91
CA VAL A 668 -3.13 -91.17 3.14
C VAL A 668 -1.74 -91.52 3.71
N ASN A 669 -1.13 -90.66 4.52
CA ASN A 669 0.26 -90.85 4.98
C ASN A 669 0.44 -91.58 6.33
N ASN A 670 -0.61 -92.18 6.90
CA ASN A 670 -0.55 -92.76 8.26
C ASN A 670 -0.71 -94.29 8.30
N ALA A 671 -0.01 -95.01 7.41
CA ALA A 671 0.12 -96.46 7.46
C ALA A 671 1.51 -96.92 7.02
N ASN A 672 2.49 -96.84 7.93
CA ASN A 672 3.58 -97.82 8.16
C ASN A 672 4.79 -97.15 8.81
N GLY A 673 5.20 -97.66 9.99
CA GLY A 673 6.52 -97.36 10.55
C GLY A 673 6.59 -97.33 12.07
N SER A 674 6.47 -98.49 12.71
CA SER A 674 6.98 -98.69 14.06
C SER A 674 8.51 -98.66 14.06
N HIS A 675 9.17 -97.83 14.89
CA HIS A 675 10.31 -98.24 15.74
C HIS A 675 10.88 -97.11 16.63
N LYS A 676 10.85 -97.41 17.94
CA LYS A 676 11.78 -97.16 19.07
C LYS A 676 12.58 -95.85 19.22
N PHE A 677 12.51 -95.35 20.46
CA PHE A 677 13.28 -94.30 21.12
C PHE A 677 14.80 -94.49 21.10
N GLY A 678 15.53 -93.37 20.91
CA GLY A 678 16.95 -93.21 21.20
C GLY A 678 17.28 -91.74 21.51
N HIS A 679 17.90 -91.48 22.65
CA HIS A 679 18.35 -90.16 23.12
C HIS A 679 19.67 -89.77 22.43
N SER A 680 19.74 -88.61 21.75
CA SER A 680 20.98 -87.81 21.62
C SER A 680 20.78 -86.47 20.88
N SER A 681 21.20 -85.39 21.56
CA SER A 681 21.96 -84.23 21.03
C SER A 681 21.56 -83.57 19.70
N VAL A 682 21.12 -82.31 19.84
CA VAL A 682 20.90 -81.27 18.83
C VAL A 682 22.07 -81.12 17.85
N LYS A 683 21.81 -81.35 16.55
CA LYS A 683 22.49 -80.67 15.43
C LYS A 683 21.46 -80.36 14.33
N ARG A 684 21.45 -79.10 13.88
CA ARG A 684 20.61 -78.59 12.77
C ARG A 684 20.89 -79.39 11.50
N GLN A 685 19.88 -80.05 10.97
CA GLN A 685 19.86 -80.51 9.58
C GLN A 685 19.13 -79.45 8.75
N ASP A 686 19.89 -78.77 7.88
CA ASP A 686 19.32 -77.96 6.82
C ASP A 686 18.45 -78.86 5.93
N SER A 687 17.17 -78.51 5.86
CA SER A 687 16.17 -79.29 5.16
C SER A 687 16.38 -79.22 3.64
N THR A 688 16.23 -80.38 3.03
CA THR A 688 16.00 -80.76 1.61
C THR A 688 15.26 -79.78 0.68
N LEU A 689 14.69 -78.68 1.20
CA LEU A 689 14.10 -77.56 0.47
C LEU A 689 15.16 -76.67 -0.21
N GLN A 690 16.28 -76.37 0.44
CA GLN A 690 17.35 -75.55 -0.15
C GLN A 690 17.99 -76.23 -1.39
N THR A 691 18.15 -77.55 -1.34
CA THR A 691 18.72 -78.34 -2.45
C THR A 691 17.78 -78.41 -3.65
N ARG A 692 16.46 -78.47 -3.40
CA ARG A 692 15.43 -78.42 -4.45
C ARG A 692 15.26 -77.03 -5.06
N LEU A 693 15.47 -75.98 -4.26
CA LEU A 693 15.48 -74.59 -4.73
C LEU A 693 16.65 -74.34 -5.70
N LYS A 694 17.84 -74.85 -5.38
CA LYS A 694 19.04 -74.70 -6.22
C LYS A 694 18.90 -75.39 -7.58
N GLN A 695 18.32 -76.59 -7.62
CA GLN A 695 18.07 -77.33 -8.86
C GLN A 695 16.95 -76.73 -9.73
N ALA A 696 16.02 -75.97 -9.14
CA ALA A 696 14.97 -75.27 -9.88
C ALA A 696 15.49 -73.97 -10.53
N VAL A 697 16.39 -73.25 -9.86
CA VAL A 697 17.03 -72.04 -10.39
C VAL A 697 17.96 -72.37 -11.56
N GLU A 698 18.78 -73.42 -11.47
CA GLU A 698 19.63 -73.88 -12.58
C GLU A 698 18.83 -74.37 -13.81
N LYS A 699 17.58 -74.85 -13.59
CA LYS A 699 16.65 -75.20 -14.69
C LYS A 699 15.97 -73.99 -15.32
N GLY A 700 15.83 -72.89 -14.58
CA GLY A 700 15.30 -71.62 -15.09
C GLY A 700 16.30 -70.89 -15.98
N GLU A 701 17.57 -70.82 -15.56
CA GLU A 701 18.64 -70.16 -16.33
C GLU A 701 18.92 -70.85 -17.67
N LYS A 702 18.85 -72.18 -17.73
CA LYS A 702 18.97 -72.93 -18.99
C LYS A 702 17.78 -72.75 -19.95
N LYS A 703 16.62 -72.33 -19.45
CA LYS A 703 15.43 -72.05 -20.28
C LYS A 703 15.43 -70.64 -20.85
N ALA A 704 16.03 -69.68 -20.14
CA ALA A 704 16.20 -68.31 -20.62
C ALA A 704 17.25 -68.23 -21.77
N HIS A 705 18.27 -69.08 -21.74
CA HIS A 705 19.34 -69.05 -22.76
C HIS A 705 18.97 -69.68 -24.12
N LEU A 706 17.76 -70.23 -24.26
CA LEU A 706 17.26 -70.87 -25.50
C LEU A 706 16.06 -70.12 -26.12
N GLY A 707 15.66 -68.97 -25.54
CA GLY A 707 14.50 -68.18 -25.99
C GLY A 707 14.81 -66.97 -26.86
N ASP A 708 16.08 -66.55 -26.95
CA ASP A 708 16.49 -65.32 -27.65
C ASP A 708 17.27 -65.65 -28.93
N VAL A 709 16.64 -66.33 -29.89
CA VAL A 709 17.07 -66.36 -31.30
C VAL A 709 15.81 -66.46 -32.17
N GLU A 710 15.27 -65.33 -32.62
CA GLU A 710 14.77 -65.08 -33.98
C GLU A 710 14.00 -63.74 -34.06
N GLU A 711 14.41 -62.94 -35.06
CA GLU A 711 13.73 -61.77 -35.69
C GLU A 711 13.57 -60.48 -34.86
N GLY A 712 14.05 -59.31 -35.29
CA GLY A 712 14.68 -58.89 -36.54
C GLY A 712 14.73 -57.35 -36.60
N ASP A 713 15.93 -56.83 -36.90
CA ASP A 713 16.31 -55.64 -37.66
C ASP A 713 15.53 -54.31 -37.54
N GLY A 714 16.28 -53.21 -37.28
CA GLY A 714 15.82 -51.86 -37.57
C GLY A 714 16.63 -50.71 -36.96
N GLU A 715 17.83 -50.49 -37.50
CA GLU A 715 18.55 -49.20 -37.63
C GLU A 715 19.30 -48.59 -36.42
N ASP A 716 20.62 -48.70 -36.54
CA ASP A 716 21.68 -47.94 -35.89
C ASP A 716 21.64 -46.45 -36.25
N GLU A 717 21.76 -45.56 -35.26
CA GLU A 717 22.63 -44.38 -35.38
C GLU A 717 23.45 -44.22 -34.09
N HIS A 718 24.75 -44.49 -34.24
CA HIS A 718 25.82 -44.15 -33.32
C HIS A 718 26.05 -42.63 -33.32
N GLU A 719 26.17 -42.01 -32.14
CA GLU A 719 27.33 -41.14 -31.89
C GLU A 719 27.63 -40.98 -30.39
N GLN A 720 28.86 -41.36 -30.05
CA GLN A 720 29.49 -41.26 -28.74
C GLN A 720 30.15 -39.89 -28.55
N GLU A 721 30.07 -39.41 -27.31
CA GLU A 721 31.10 -38.69 -26.53
C GLU A 721 32.22 -37.95 -27.27
N LYS A 722 32.39 -36.65 -26.96
CA LYS A 722 33.57 -36.20 -26.19
C LYS A 722 33.51 -34.75 -25.71
N SER A 723 34.12 -34.59 -24.54
CA SER A 723 34.35 -33.43 -23.70
C SER A 723 35.44 -32.44 -24.18
N LEU A 724 35.17 -31.13 -24.00
CA LEU A 724 36.06 -30.01 -23.54
C LEU A 724 37.34 -29.63 -24.37
N PRO A 725 38.01 -28.46 -24.21
CA PRO A 725 37.66 -27.17 -23.57
C PRO A 725 38.07 -25.87 -24.37
N GLU A 726 37.74 -24.70 -23.79
CA GLU A 726 38.51 -23.42 -23.70
C GLU A 726 39.00 -22.57 -24.92
N VAL A 727 38.80 -21.25 -24.73
CA VAL A 727 39.64 -20.06 -25.09
C VAL A 727 39.07 -19.05 -26.12
N LYS A 728 38.76 -17.86 -25.56
CA LYS A 728 38.90 -16.46 -26.04
C LYS A 728 38.92 -16.14 -27.54
N GLU A 729 38.03 -15.23 -27.94
CA GLU A 729 38.36 -13.82 -28.21
C GLU A 729 37.15 -12.92 -27.92
#